data_AF-A0A956A4I1-F1
#
_entry.id   AF-A0A956A4I1-F1
#
_cell.length_a   1.000
_cell.length_b   1.000
_cell.length_c   1.000
_cell.angle_alpha   90.00
_cell.angle_beta   90.00
_cell.angle_gamma   90.00
#
_symmetry.space_group_name_H-M   'P 1'
#
loop_
_entity.id
_entity.type
_entity.pdbx_description
1 polymer ?
#
loop_
_entity_poly.entity_id
_entity_poly.type
_entity_poly.pdbx_seq_one_letter_code
_entity_poly.pdbx_strand_id
1 'polypeptide(L)'
;MPHPCRVGAPPSRAPGVASVVAVALCLALAAQVGCGSDEPAPAPPGARATLKVAPLAGLGRVDYTIRVENGAHAVVNEVDVDSSAYGDGRGSLSYVTPCDATSNDNTVILTITDIYDEGGALVPPGEWLNPTPVSVPFTCEPDADVAVDINLTVARAAKRGFFDIGVSFDDVFCSAKLDCVKDGADLDLLTNPATGARDLTAVLGFACAAGAGAADTFLYLDNPVITCVGGIAPTVVDVRGLGNVDLASPPSGDPAHTLFGAAVYRGPGAQGELAYWNVALGLDTSHIGARCTLRVRGTAAPRAFVEGVGGFETPDGWTWPFIEWDVDLADASGRLCESHPLDAAPPGVATRYTGLTAPRRFLHEYRRSTDEVRTASGAVSCYDAEQNGDETGVDCGGSCVDCRVLTGTCEDGAQNQDETGLDCGGATCGPCGDGSPCELDRDCLSATCDGAFCRAPACDDHRQNGDETGVDCGGATCLLCPGTATDDPEQCVTHTVVDGVCAEPSCTDGQRDGDETGPDCGGSCDPCDPGLPCDGAVDCATLVCGETVCEDARCDDGQQNGDEAGVDCGGSCLACTGTPETDPNVCASHVIVNGACAPPRCDDGQLNGFETGQDCGGTCGPCEVGNPCDIDADCVTRVCALGFCREPSCDDGRLDQDEVGIDCGGETCLACTGTPVDDPTECASGTVTDGVCAAPTCDDDTVNGGETGPDCGGPCAP
;
A
#
# COMPACT_ATOMS: atom_id res chain seq x y z
N MET A 1 -75.52 5.93 0.37
CA MET A 1 -76.65 5.13 -0.13
C MET A 1 -76.40 3.67 0.26
N PRO A 2 -77.33 3.03 0.96
CA PRO A 2 -77.16 1.71 1.58
C PRO A 2 -77.79 0.58 0.73
N HIS A 3 -77.67 -0.64 1.27
CA HIS A 3 -78.45 -1.88 1.03
C HIS A 3 -77.84 -2.95 0.08
N PRO A 4 -78.27 -4.22 0.19
CA PRO A 4 -78.56 -5.07 1.39
C PRO A 4 -78.07 -6.54 1.15
N CYS A 5 -78.12 -7.53 2.05
CA CYS A 5 -79.29 -8.34 2.50
C CYS A 5 -78.73 -9.55 3.32
N ARG A 6 -79.17 -9.75 4.58
CA ARG A 6 -80.20 -10.70 5.09
C ARG A 6 -79.77 -12.17 5.22
N VAL A 7 -79.62 -12.72 6.45
CA VAL A 7 -80.62 -13.33 7.38
C VAL A 7 -80.71 -14.87 7.23
N GLY A 8 -80.56 -15.58 8.35
CA GLY A 8 -81.02 -16.97 8.50
C GLY A 8 -80.53 -17.64 9.79
N ALA A 9 -81.34 -17.59 10.85
CA ALA A 9 -81.16 -18.29 12.13
C ALA A 9 -81.92 -19.66 12.13
N PRO A 10 -81.97 -20.44 13.25
CA PRO A 10 -81.73 -21.90 13.37
C PRO A 10 -83.08 -22.68 13.42
N PRO A 11 -83.32 -23.87 14.07
CA PRO A 11 -82.51 -24.76 14.93
C PRO A 11 -82.79 -26.29 14.79
N SER A 12 -82.25 -27.07 15.76
CA SER A 12 -82.82 -28.28 16.40
C SER A 12 -82.16 -29.65 16.12
N ARG A 13 -81.62 -30.28 17.18
CA ARG A 13 -82.18 -31.48 17.86
C ARG A 13 -81.12 -32.20 18.73
N ALA A 14 -81.39 -32.29 20.04
CA ALA A 14 -80.98 -33.40 20.92
C ALA A 14 -81.92 -34.61 20.65
N PRO A 15 -81.73 -35.87 21.16
CA PRO A 15 -81.35 -36.30 22.54
C PRO A 15 -80.31 -37.45 22.52
N GLY A 16 -79.83 -38.13 23.57
CA GLY A 16 -80.01 -38.14 25.03
C GLY A 16 -79.45 -39.48 25.58
N VAL A 17 -79.26 -39.54 26.92
CA VAL A 17 -79.20 -40.72 27.84
C VAL A 17 -78.00 -41.71 27.68
N ALA A 18 -77.36 -42.34 28.68
CA ALA A 18 -77.51 -42.57 30.12
C ALA A 18 -76.11 -42.97 30.69
N SER A 19 -75.62 -42.47 31.83
CA SER A 19 -75.71 -43.04 33.19
C SER A 19 -75.22 -44.49 33.36
N VAL A 20 -74.14 -44.71 34.13
CA VAL A 20 -74.08 -45.68 35.26
C VAL A 20 -73.01 -45.23 36.28
N VAL A 21 -73.48 -45.03 37.51
CA VAL A 21 -72.71 -44.89 38.76
C VAL A 21 -72.35 -46.28 39.28
N ALA A 22 -71.11 -46.49 39.72
CA ALA A 22 -70.76 -47.64 40.56
C ALA A 22 -69.83 -47.17 41.70
N VAL A 23 -70.43 -47.02 42.88
CA VAL A 23 -69.78 -46.92 44.18
C VAL A 23 -69.54 -48.35 44.67
N ALA A 24 -68.31 -48.68 45.06
CA ALA A 24 -68.02 -49.85 45.88
C ALA A 24 -66.98 -49.50 46.95
N LEU A 25 -67.49 -49.49 48.18
CA LEU A 25 -66.81 -49.41 49.46
C LEU A 25 -66.10 -50.76 49.74
N CYS A 26 -64.88 -50.77 50.30
CA CYS A 26 -64.59 -51.39 51.61
C CYS A 26 -63.10 -51.70 51.88
N LEU A 27 -62.74 -51.34 53.13
CA LEU A 27 -61.90 -52.05 54.09
C LEU A 27 -60.37 -51.94 54.02
N ALA A 28 -59.89 -51.10 54.93
CA ALA A 28 -58.57 -51.11 55.54
C ALA A 28 -58.21 -52.46 56.17
N LEU A 29 -56.96 -52.90 55.97
CA LEU A 29 -56.25 -53.79 56.89
C LEU A 29 -54.83 -53.24 57.08
N ALA A 30 -54.50 -52.92 58.32
CA ALA A 30 -53.17 -52.52 58.74
C ALA A 30 -52.23 -53.74 58.80
N ALA A 31 -51.01 -53.57 58.29
CA ALA A 31 -49.87 -54.38 58.66
C ALA A 31 -48.64 -53.46 58.79
N GLN A 32 -48.19 -53.27 60.02
CA GLN A 32 -46.86 -52.74 60.32
C GLN A 32 -45.82 -53.85 60.21
N VAL A 33 -44.61 -53.48 59.79
CA VAL A 33 -43.31 -53.61 60.50
C VAL A 33 -42.19 -53.77 59.46
N GLY A 34 -41.19 -52.88 59.54
CA GLY A 34 -39.90 -53.06 58.88
C GLY A 34 -39.08 -51.79 58.74
N CYS A 35 -38.67 -51.18 59.87
CA CYS A 35 -37.74 -50.06 59.91
C CYS A 35 -36.36 -50.43 59.31
N GLY A 36 -35.89 -49.61 58.37
CA GLY A 36 -34.48 -49.41 58.05
C GLY A 36 -34.26 -47.90 58.03
N SER A 37 -33.50 -47.40 58.98
CA SER A 37 -33.34 -45.99 59.33
C SER A 37 -32.35 -45.26 58.42
N ASP A 38 -32.85 -44.22 57.75
CA ASP A 38 -32.30 -42.85 57.78
C ASP A 38 -33.44 -41.92 57.32
N GLU A 39 -34.34 -41.55 58.23
CA GLU A 39 -35.37 -40.55 57.94
C GLU A 39 -34.81 -39.13 58.20
N PRO A 40 -34.94 -38.21 57.23
CA PRO A 40 -34.83 -36.78 57.51
C PRO A 40 -35.95 -36.35 58.46
N ALA A 41 -35.70 -35.30 59.24
CA ALA A 41 -36.68 -34.72 60.16
C ALA A 41 -38.02 -34.39 59.44
N PRO A 42 -39.18 -34.51 60.11
CA PRO A 42 -40.46 -34.17 59.50
C PRO A 42 -40.47 -32.68 59.16
N ALA A 43 -40.69 -32.36 57.88
CA ALA A 43 -40.87 -31.00 57.41
C ALA A 43 -42.01 -30.30 58.19
N PRO A 44 -41.88 -29.00 58.54
CA PRO A 44 -43.00 -28.22 59.08
C PRO A 44 -44.19 -28.25 58.10
N PRO A 45 -45.42 -27.84 58.51
CA PRO A 45 -46.45 -27.50 57.53
C PRO A 45 -45.83 -26.42 56.65
N GLY A 46 -45.54 -26.83 55.42
CA GLY A 46 -44.31 -26.39 54.77
C GLY A 46 -44.63 -26.07 53.33
N ALA A 47 -44.21 -24.86 52.96
CA ALA A 47 -44.16 -24.37 51.61
C ALA A 47 -43.64 -25.45 50.64
N ARG A 48 -44.24 -25.51 49.45
CA ARG A 48 -43.91 -26.53 48.45
C ARG A 48 -43.64 -25.87 47.10
N ALA A 49 -42.80 -26.50 46.31
CA ALA A 49 -42.61 -26.18 44.91
C ALA A 49 -43.33 -27.23 44.05
N THR A 50 -44.12 -26.78 43.08
CA THR A 50 -44.69 -27.62 42.02
C THR A 50 -43.82 -27.47 40.78
N LEU A 51 -43.00 -28.47 40.50
CA LEU A 51 -42.15 -28.54 39.32
C LEU A 51 -42.94 -29.13 38.14
N LYS A 52 -42.85 -28.51 36.97
CA LYS A 52 -43.26 -29.11 35.70
C LYS A 52 -42.13 -29.08 34.68
N VAL A 53 -41.93 -30.22 34.02
CA VAL A 53 -41.01 -30.40 32.90
C VAL A 53 -41.84 -30.69 31.65
N ALA A 54 -41.65 -29.91 30.60
CA ALA A 54 -42.31 -30.13 29.32
C ALA A 54 -41.90 -31.47 28.66
N PRO A 55 -42.77 -32.08 27.83
CA PRO A 55 -42.46 -33.32 27.14
C PRO A 55 -41.28 -33.17 26.19
N LEU A 56 -40.49 -34.24 26.08
CA LEU A 56 -39.37 -34.35 25.14
C LEU A 56 -39.83 -35.18 23.94
N ALA A 57 -39.87 -34.57 22.76
CA ALA A 57 -40.35 -35.23 21.55
C ALA A 57 -39.50 -36.46 21.16
N GLY A 58 -40.18 -37.54 20.75
CA GLY A 58 -39.54 -38.75 20.23
C GLY A 58 -38.76 -39.59 21.25
N LEU A 59 -39.14 -39.51 22.54
CA LEU A 59 -38.60 -40.32 23.64
C LEU A 59 -39.68 -41.13 24.35
N GLY A 60 -39.25 -42.21 25.01
CA GLY A 60 -40.08 -42.96 25.96
C GLY A 60 -39.88 -42.41 27.37
N ARG A 61 -39.23 -43.17 28.25
CA ARG A 61 -39.00 -42.76 29.65
C ARG A 61 -37.77 -41.87 29.78
N VAL A 62 -37.78 -40.92 30.70
CA VAL A 62 -36.59 -40.15 31.14
C VAL A 62 -36.55 -40.15 32.66
N ASP A 63 -35.34 -40.36 33.19
CA ASP A 63 -35.06 -40.36 34.63
C ASP A 63 -34.39 -39.03 35.02
N TYR A 64 -34.82 -38.49 36.16
CA TYR A 64 -34.41 -37.18 36.66
C TYR A 64 -34.01 -37.26 38.13
N THR A 65 -33.03 -36.46 38.52
CA THR A 65 -32.77 -36.07 39.90
C THR A 65 -33.23 -34.64 40.11
N ILE A 66 -34.12 -34.40 41.09
CA ILE A 66 -34.55 -33.08 41.54
C ILE A 66 -33.89 -32.78 42.88
N ARG A 67 -33.13 -31.70 42.95
CA ARG A 67 -32.54 -31.17 44.18
C ARG A 67 -33.07 -29.77 44.45
N VAL A 68 -33.45 -29.47 45.69
CA VAL A 68 -33.87 -28.14 46.12
C VAL A 68 -32.88 -27.63 47.15
N GLU A 69 -32.30 -26.46 46.90
CA GLU A 69 -31.44 -25.74 47.83
C GLU A 69 -32.14 -24.47 48.31
N ASN A 70 -31.91 -24.07 49.56
CA ASN A 70 -32.41 -22.78 50.07
C ASN A 70 -31.41 -21.64 49.80
N GLY A 71 -31.73 -20.41 50.20
CA GLY A 71 -30.89 -19.23 49.98
C GLY A 71 -29.54 -19.25 50.71
N ALA A 72 -29.32 -20.22 51.59
CA ALA A 72 -28.02 -20.50 52.22
C ALA A 72 -27.26 -21.65 51.54
N HIS A 73 -27.72 -22.11 50.37
CA HIS A 73 -27.21 -23.29 49.63
C HIS A 73 -27.29 -24.61 50.41
N ALA A 74 -28.17 -24.70 51.41
CA ALA A 74 -28.42 -25.96 52.11
C ALA A 74 -29.45 -26.79 51.33
N VAL A 75 -29.18 -28.08 51.15
CA VAL A 75 -30.10 -29.00 50.49
C VAL A 75 -31.34 -29.21 51.36
N VAL A 76 -32.49 -28.77 50.87
CA VAL A 76 -33.80 -28.95 51.49
C VAL A 76 -34.36 -30.33 51.15
N ASN A 77 -34.19 -30.76 49.90
CA ASN A 77 -34.62 -32.08 49.43
C ASN A 77 -33.82 -32.52 48.19
N GLU A 78 -33.63 -33.82 48.02
CA GLU A 78 -33.05 -34.42 46.81
C GLU A 78 -33.76 -35.75 46.54
N VAL A 79 -34.24 -35.95 45.31
CA VAL A 79 -35.07 -37.12 44.95
C VAL A 79 -34.89 -37.51 43.48
N ASP A 80 -34.83 -38.81 43.23
CA ASP A 80 -34.86 -39.37 41.89
C ASP A 80 -36.30 -39.73 41.48
N VAL A 81 -36.71 -39.31 40.29
CA VAL A 81 -38.05 -39.50 39.74
C VAL A 81 -37.97 -39.86 38.26
N ASP A 82 -38.99 -40.56 37.76
CA ASP A 82 -39.07 -40.89 36.34
C ASP A 82 -40.36 -40.34 35.70
N SER A 83 -40.26 -40.02 34.41
CA SER A 83 -41.36 -39.47 33.62
C SER A 83 -42.53 -40.45 33.45
N SER A 84 -42.36 -41.75 33.67
CA SER A 84 -43.44 -42.74 33.56
C SER A 84 -44.33 -42.75 34.81
N ALA A 85 -43.75 -42.60 36.00
CA ALA A 85 -44.47 -42.56 37.26
C ALA A 85 -45.07 -41.16 37.56
N TYR A 86 -44.36 -40.10 37.18
CA TYR A 86 -44.69 -38.73 37.56
C TYR A 86 -44.95 -37.80 36.37
N GLY A 87 -45.18 -38.36 35.17
CA GLY A 87 -45.37 -37.61 33.93
C GLY A 87 -46.17 -38.34 32.86
N ASP A 88 -45.92 -38.01 31.60
CA ASP A 88 -46.59 -38.61 30.43
C ASP A 88 -45.89 -39.84 29.86
N GLY A 89 -44.77 -40.26 30.45
CA GLY A 89 -43.94 -41.34 29.93
C GLY A 89 -43.27 -41.03 28.59
N ARG A 90 -43.11 -39.74 28.25
CA ARG A 90 -42.41 -39.18 27.07
C ARG A 90 -41.51 -38.02 27.48
N GLY A 91 -40.87 -38.13 28.65
CA GLY A 91 -39.99 -37.11 29.21
C GLY A 91 -40.67 -35.91 29.87
N SER A 92 -42.01 -35.74 29.84
CA SER A 92 -42.61 -34.71 30.72
C SER A 92 -42.63 -35.20 32.16
N LEU A 93 -42.65 -34.27 33.11
CA LEU A 93 -42.67 -34.57 34.54
C LEU A 93 -43.49 -33.50 35.28
N SER A 94 -44.28 -33.89 36.27
CA SER A 94 -44.93 -32.96 37.21
C SER A 94 -44.73 -33.49 38.63
N TYR A 95 -43.96 -32.80 39.44
CA TYR A 95 -43.56 -33.26 40.78
C TYR A 95 -43.70 -32.15 41.82
N VAL A 96 -44.11 -32.52 43.04
CA VAL A 96 -44.22 -31.57 44.17
C VAL A 96 -43.14 -31.90 45.20
N THR A 97 -42.27 -30.94 45.50
CA THR A 97 -41.13 -31.08 46.42
C THR A 97 -41.19 -30.01 47.52
N PRO A 98 -40.76 -30.29 48.76
CA PRO A 98 -40.70 -29.26 49.80
C PRO A 98 -39.66 -28.17 49.49
N CYS A 99 -39.88 -26.96 50.02
CA CYS A 99 -38.94 -25.84 49.96
C CYS A 99 -38.86 -25.09 51.30
N ASP A 100 -37.84 -24.25 51.50
CA ASP A 100 -37.61 -23.51 52.74
C ASP A 100 -37.99 -22.03 52.61
N ALA A 101 -39.23 -21.70 52.99
CA ALA A 101 -39.73 -20.31 52.95
C ALA A 101 -39.05 -19.37 53.98
N THR A 102 -38.27 -19.91 54.93
CA THR A 102 -37.54 -19.10 55.92
C THR A 102 -36.17 -18.64 55.43
N SER A 103 -35.64 -19.30 54.39
CA SER A 103 -34.35 -18.99 53.78
C SER A 103 -34.52 -18.91 52.25
N ASN A 104 -35.10 -17.81 51.79
CA ASN A 104 -35.20 -17.49 50.37
C ASN A 104 -33.96 -16.74 49.83
N ASP A 105 -33.73 -16.73 48.52
CA ASP A 105 -34.47 -17.49 47.48
C ASP A 105 -34.02 -18.94 47.40
N ASN A 106 -34.97 -19.85 47.18
CA ASN A 106 -34.68 -21.27 46.97
C ASN A 106 -34.27 -21.50 45.51
N THR A 107 -33.60 -22.61 45.22
CA THR A 107 -33.19 -23.01 43.88
C THR A 107 -33.59 -24.46 43.63
N VAL A 108 -34.35 -24.73 42.56
CA VAL A 108 -34.56 -26.10 42.06
C VAL A 108 -33.46 -26.40 41.05
N ILE A 109 -32.73 -27.49 41.27
CA ILE A 109 -31.71 -28.05 40.37
C ILE A 109 -32.27 -29.36 39.80
N LEU A 110 -32.44 -29.42 38.48
CA LEU A 110 -32.93 -30.60 37.77
C LEU A 110 -31.80 -31.20 36.94
N THR A 111 -31.56 -32.51 37.10
CA THR A 111 -30.55 -33.27 36.34
C THR A 111 -31.21 -34.44 35.62
N ILE A 112 -31.01 -34.58 34.32
CA ILE A 112 -31.34 -35.81 33.58
C ILE A 112 -30.23 -36.83 33.87
N THR A 113 -30.62 -38.00 34.35
CA THR A 113 -29.70 -39.11 34.64
C THR A 113 -29.66 -40.11 33.50
N ASP A 114 -30.83 -40.52 32.99
CA ASP A 114 -30.96 -41.51 31.92
C ASP A 114 -32.13 -41.19 30.97
N ILE A 115 -31.96 -41.53 29.69
CA ILE A 115 -33.01 -41.40 28.65
C ILE A 115 -33.26 -42.77 28.03
N TYR A 116 -34.53 -43.11 27.80
CA TYR A 116 -34.97 -44.35 27.16
C TYR A 116 -35.76 -44.05 25.88
N ASP A 117 -35.57 -44.88 24.87
CA ASP A 117 -36.33 -44.80 23.62
C ASP A 117 -37.80 -45.26 23.78
N GLU A 118 -38.61 -45.12 22.72
CA GLU A 118 -40.01 -45.56 22.73
C GLU A 118 -40.19 -47.07 22.94
N GLY A 119 -39.13 -47.86 22.70
CA GLY A 119 -39.08 -49.30 22.96
C GLY A 119 -38.71 -49.65 24.41
N GLY A 120 -38.35 -48.65 25.23
CA GLY A 120 -37.90 -48.81 26.61
C GLY A 120 -36.43 -49.21 26.74
N ALA A 121 -35.63 -49.13 25.68
CA ALA A 121 -34.19 -49.36 25.76
C ALA A 121 -33.46 -48.08 26.16
N LEU A 122 -32.41 -48.21 26.97
CA LEU A 122 -31.56 -47.09 27.37
C LEU A 122 -30.84 -46.51 26.14
N VAL A 123 -30.92 -45.20 25.95
CA VAL A 123 -30.16 -44.47 24.93
C VAL A 123 -28.71 -44.35 25.42
N PRO A 124 -27.71 -44.87 24.69
CA PRO A 124 -26.33 -44.89 25.15
C PRO A 124 -25.77 -43.49 25.44
N PRO A 125 -24.90 -43.35 26.47
CA PRO A 125 -24.12 -42.13 26.68
C PRO A 125 -23.32 -41.80 25.42
N GLY A 126 -23.46 -40.57 24.91
CA GLY A 126 -22.84 -40.12 23.65
C GLY A 126 -23.75 -40.15 22.42
N GLU A 127 -24.93 -40.80 22.48
CA GLU A 127 -25.98 -40.62 21.45
C GLU A 127 -26.88 -39.42 21.73
N TRP A 128 -26.65 -38.71 22.84
CA TRP A 128 -27.34 -37.49 23.24
C TRP A 128 -26.40 -36.63 24.09
N LEU A 129 -26.68 -35.32 24.12
CA LEU A 129 -25.94 -34.36 24.94
C LEU A 129 -26.84 -33.87 26.07
N ASN A 130 -26.32 -33.89 27.29
CA ASN A 130 -27.10 -33.53 28.47
C ASN A 130 -27.17 -32.00 28.67
N PRO A 131 -28.34 -31.35 28.56
CA PRO A 131 -28.50 -29.91 28.83
C PRO A 131 -28.53 -29.58 30.33
N THR A 132 -28.43 -30.59 31.20
CA THR A 132 -28.54 -30.45 32.66
C THR A 132 -27.19 -30.69 33.35
N PRO A 133 -26.99 -30.24 34.61
CA PRO A 133 -27.97 -29.66 35.54
C PRO A 133 -28.48 -28.28 35.10
N VAL A 134 -29.79 -28.05 35.24
CA VAL A 134 -30.39 -26.71 35.13
C VAL A 134 -30.88 -26.24 36.48
N SER A 135 -30.72 -24.94 36.76
CA SER A 135 -31.08 -24.35 38.05
C SER A 135 -32.08 -23.22 37.87
N VAL A 136 -33.18 -23.24 38.62
CA VAL A 136 -34.21 -22.19 38.60
C VAL A 136 -34.41 -21.65 40.01
N PRO A 137 -34.09 -20.36 40.25
CA PRO A 137 -34.39 -19.72 41.52
C PRO A 137 -35.90 -19.45 41.62
N PHE A 138 -36.44 -19.58 42.83
CA PHE A 138 -37.83 -19.25 43.12
C PHE A 138 -37.98 -18.83 44.58
N THR A 139 -38.92 -17.92 44.83
CA THR A 139 -39.30 -17.53 46.18
C THR A 139 -40.34 -18.51 46.70
N CYS A 140 -39.98 -19.26 47.74
CA CYS A 140 -40.83 -20.22 48.41
C CYS A 140 -41.81 -19.50 49.37
N GLU A 141 -43.11 -19.77 49.26
CA GLU A 141 -44.17 -19.11 50.07
C GLU A 141 -44.72 -20.03 51.18
N PRO A 142 -44.78 -19.58 52.45
CA PRO A 142 -45.33 -20.37 53.54
C PRO A 142 -46.75 -20.89 53.25
N ASP A 143 -46.99 -22.18 53.47
CA ASP A 143 -48.29 -22.86 53.30
C ASP A 143 -48.92 -22.74 51.90
N ALA A 144 -48.12 -22.41 50.88
CA ALA A 144 -48.55 -22.31 49.49
C ALA A 144 -47.65 -23.14 48.55
N ASP A 145 -48.23 -23.57 47.43
CA ASP A 145 -47.51 -24.24 46.36
C ASP A 145 -47.05 -23.18 45.34
N VAL A 146 -45.74 -23.08 45.11
CA VAL A 146 -45.14 -22.18 44.12
C VAL A 146 -44.81 -22.97 42.85
N ALA A 147 -45.30 -22.51 41.70
CA ALA A 147 -45.01 -23.18 40.43
C ALA A 147 -43.60 -22.87 39.95
N VAL A 148 -42.89 -23.91 39.49
CA VAL A 148 -41.59 -23.82 38.83
C VAL A 148 -41.72 -24.60 37.53
N ASP A 149 -41.70 -23.90 36.39
CA ASP A 149 -41.79 -24.52 35.06
C ASP A 149 -40.38 -24.58 34.44
N ILE A 150 -39.99 -25.75 33.92
CA ILE A 150 -38.70 -25.99 33.27
C ILE A 150 -38.96 -26.58 31.89
N ASN A 151 -38.49 -25.91 30.84
CA ASN A 151 -38.56 -26.44 29.48
C ASN A 151 -37.18 -26.87 29.02
N LEU A 152 -37.07 -28.12 28.58
CA LEU A 152 -35.82 -28.70 28.11
C LEU A 152 -35.94 -29.13 26.66
N THR A 153 -34.87 -28.91 25.89
CA THR A 153 -34.69 -29.52 24.57
C THR A 153 -33.43 -30.37 24.63
N VAL A 154 -33.49 -31.62 24.16
CA VAL A 154 -32.34 -32.54 24.19
C VAL A 154 -31.84 -32.82 22.77
N ALA A 155 -30.61 -32.42 22.51
CA ALA A 155 -29.79 -32.77 21.37
C ALA A 155 -29.50 -34.29 21.34
N ARG A 156 -29.83 -34.94 20.22
CA ARG A 156 -29.57 -36.38 19.97
C ARG A 156 -28.91 -36.64 18.62
N ALA A 157 -28.03 -37.63 18.57
CA ALA A 157 -27.35 -38.07 17.35
C ALA A 157 -28.34 -38.50 16.24
N ALA A 158 -28.33 -37.80 15.10
CA ALA A 158 -29.16 -38.11 13.95
C ALA A 158 -28.54 -39.25 13.12
N LYS A 159 -29.12 -40.46 13.18
CA LYS A 159 -28.65 -41.64 12.41
C LYS A 159 -29.09 -41.63 10.93
N ARG A 160 -29.38 -40.46 10.33
CA ARG A 160 -29.92 -40.32 8.96
C ARG A 160 -29.09 -39.38 8.07
N GLY A 161 -28.03 -39.91 7.47
CA GLY A 161 -27.63 -39.63 6.08
C GLY A 161 -26.83 -38.35 5.72
N PHE A 162 -25.74 -38.62 4.98
CA PHE A 162 -24.86 -37.78 4.14
C PHE A 162 -23.80 -36.87 4.79
N PHE A 163 -23.84 -36.63 6.10
CA PHE A 163 -22.75 -35.99 6.84
C PHE A 163 -22.65 -36.60 8.25
N ASP A 164 -21.44 -36.58 8.84
CA ASP A 164 -21.00 -37.61 9.79
C ASP A 164 -21.65 -37.57 11.19
N ILE A 165 -22.24 -36.46 11.65
CA ILE A 165 -22.92 -36.37 12.96
C ILE A 165 -24.05 -35.35 12.87
N GLY A 166 -25.21 -35.65 13.46
CA GLY A 166 -26.32 -34.70 13.49
C GLY A 166 -27.08 -34.61 14.81
N VAL A 167 -27.86 -33.56 15.02
CA VAL A 167 -28.50 -33.25 16.30
C VAL A 167 -29.98 -32.92 16.14
N SER A 168 -30.85 -33.51 17.00
CA SER A 168 -32.29 -33.25 17.07
C SER A 168 -32.67 -32.06 17.98
N PHE A 169 -33.43 -31.07 17.51
CA PHE A 169 -34.02 -29.97 18.31
C PHE A 169 -35.55 -29.96 18.14
N ASP A 170 -36.36 -30.36 19.12
CA ASP A 170 -37.83 -30.35 18.95
C ASP A 170 -38.27 -31.00 17.59
N ASP A 171 -37.65 -32.16 17.29
CA ASP A 171 -37.69 -32.91 16.01
C ASP A 171 -36.90 -32.35 14.79
N VAL A 172 -36.06 -31.32 14.94
CA VAL A 172 -35.19 -30.77 13.88
C VAL A 172 -33.84 -31.47 13.83
N PHE A 173 -33.47 -32.11 12.73
CA PHE A 173 -32.19 -32.81 12.53
C PHE A 173 -31.17 -31.91 11.82
N CYS A 174 -30.15 -31.45 12.53
CA CYS A 174 -29.04 -30.68 11.98
C CYS A 174 -27.82 -31.54 11.70
N SER A 175 -26.96 -31.12 10.78
CA SER A 175 -25.59 -31.58 10.57
C SER A 175 -24.71 -30.35 10.36
N ALA A 176 -23.52 -30.38 10.94
CA ALA A 176 -22.54 -29.31 10.81
C ALA A 176 -21.11 -29.81 10.77
N LYS A 177 -20.21 -29.00 10.20
CA LYS A 177 -18.76 -29.23 10.19
C LYS A 177 -18.00 -27.99 9.74
N LEU A 178 -16.69 -27.99 9.94
CA LEU A 178 -15.74 -27.15 9.23
C LEU A 178 -14.66 -28.06 8.63
N ASP A 179 -14.55 -28.08 7.30
CA ASP A 179 -13.51 -28.85 6.63
C ASP A 179 -12.58 -27.94 5.85
N CYS A 180 -11.27 -28.11 6.05
CA CYS A 180 -10.20 -27.52 5.25
C CYS A 180 -9.51 -28.56 4.36
N VAL A 181 -9.73 -29.86 4.62
CA VAL A 181 -9.12 -30.97 3.88
C VAL A 181 -10.17 -31.96 3.38
N LYS A 182 -9.89 -32.63 2.27
CA LYS A 182 -10.65 -33.74 1.72
C LYS A 182 -9.71 -34.82 1.20
N ASP A 183 -9.92 -36.06 1.62
CA ASP A 183 -9.13 -37.23 1.22
C ASP A 183 -7.60 -37.05 1.45
N GLY A 184 -7.22 -36.26 2.47
CA GLY A 184 -5.82 -35.98 2.83
C GLY A 184 -5.14 -34.87 2.04
N ALA A 185 -5.88 -34.15 1.19
CA ALA A 185 -5.42 -32.95 0.49
C ALA A 185 -6.24 -31.73 0.88
N ASP A 186 -5.68 -30.53 0.66
CA ASP A 186 -6.38 -29.28 0.90
C ASP A 186 -7.62 -29.15 0.01
N LEU A 187 -8.69 -28.59 0.55
CA LEU A 187 -9.85 -28.22 -0.24
C LEU A 187 -9.52 -26.99 -1.10
N ASP A 188 -9.51 -27.15 -2.42
CA ASP A 188 -9.19 -26.12 -3.39
C ASP A 188 -10.44 -25.72 -4.20
N LEU A 189 -11.34 -24.95 -3.58
CA LEU A 189 -12.64 -24.61 -4.18
C LEU A 189 -12.67 -23.20 -4.77
N LEU A 190 -12.28 -22.19 -4.00
CA LEU A 190 -12.28 -20.80 -4.45
C LEU A 190 -11.02 -20.49 -5.26
N THR A 191 -11.16 -19.61 -6.26
CA THR A 191 -10.03 -19.15 -7.08
C THR A 191 -9.38 -17.95 -6.40
N ASN A 192 -8.10 -18.06 -6.06
CA ASN A 192 -7.31 -16.98 -5.51
C ASN A 192 -7.01 -15.96 -6.62
N PRO A 193 -7.45 -14.69 -6.49
CA PRO A 193 -7.25 -13.67 -7.52
C PRO A 193 -5.79 -13.28 -7.72
N ALA A 194 -4.93 -13.44 -6.70
CA ALA A 194 -3.50 -13.14 -6.81
C ALA A 194 -2.74 -14.16 -7.67
N THR A 195 -3.13 -15.44 -7.60
CA THR A 195 -2.46 -16.53 -8.32
C THR A 195 -3.20 -16.99 -9.59
N GLY A 196 -4.51 -16.71 -9.67
CA GLY A 196 -5.40 -17.20 -10.73
C GLY A 196 -5.72 -18.71 -10.64
N ALA A 197 -5.24 -19.40 -9.60
CA ALA A 197 -5.46 -20.82 -9.37
C ALA A 197 -6.49 -21.04 -8.25
N ARG A 198 -7.02 -22.26 -8.14
CA ARG A 198 -7.79 -22.65 -6.96
C ARG A 198 -6.85 -22.89 -5.78
N ASP A 199 -7.29 -22.52 -4.59
CA ASP A 199 -6.43 -22.45 -3.40
C ASP A 199 -7.19 -22.82 -2.12
N LEU A 200 -6.47 -22.96 -1.00
CA LEU A 200 -6.97 -23.44 0.29
C LEU A 200 -8.28 -22.77 0.69
N THR A 201 -9.33 -23.58 0.85
CA THR A 201 -10.67 -23.14 1.18
C THR A 201 -11.20 -23.91 2.38
N ALA A 202 -11.53 -23.20 3.47
CA ALA A 202 -12.31 -23.76 4.57
C ALA A 202 -13.80 -23.73 4.20
N VAL A 203 -14.51 -24.84 4.44
CA VAL A 203 -15.95 -24.96 4.17
C VAL A 203 -16.70 -25.15 5.48
N LEU A 204 -17.43 -24.13 5.89
CA LEU A 204 -18.44 -24.22 6.93
C LEU A 204 -19.68 -24.88 6.33
N GLY A 205 -19.96 -26.10 6.79
CA GLY A 205 -21.17 -26.83 6.42
C GLY A 205 -22.23 -26.69 7.50
N PHE A 206 -23.43 -26.28 7.14
CA PHE A 206 -24.58 -26.23 8.05
C PHE A 206 -25.86 -26.60 7.31
N ALA A 207 -26.53 -27.67 7.75
CA ALA A 207 -27.78 -28.10 7.16
C ALA A 207 -28.70 -28.72 8.20
N CYS A 208 -29.98 -28.35 8.18
CA CYS A 208 -30.98 -28.93 9.08
C CYS A 208 -32.28 -29.26 8.37
N ALA A 209 -33.03 -30.21 8.91
CA ALA A 209 -34.36 -30.58 8.46
C ALA A 209 -35.31 -30.63 9.66
N ALA A 210 -36.38 -29.84 9.63
CA ALA A 210 -37.44 -30.00 10.62
C ALA A 210 -38.18 -31.34 10.40
N GLY A 211 -38.46 -32.08 11.47
CA GLY A 211 -39.00 -33.43 11.42
C GLY A 211 -40.38 -33.54 10.80
N ALA A 212 -40.82 -34.80 10.57
CA ALA A 212 -42.06 -35.13 9.89
C ALA A 212 -43.27 -34.48 10.59
N GLY A 213 -43.90 -33.50 9.92
CA GLY A 213 -45.06 -32.75 10.44
C GLY A 213 -44.80 -31.26 10.67
N ALA A 214 -43.55 -30.80 10.60
CA ALA A 214 -43.24 -29.37 10.58
C ALA A 214 -43.70 -28.72 9.27
N ALA A 215 -44.24 -27.51 9.36
CA ALA A 215 -44.69 -26.76 8.18
C ALA A 215 -43.51 -26.23 7.35
N ASP A 216 -42.37 -25.98 7.99
CA ASP A 216 -41.20 -25.36 7.38
C ASP A 216 -39.92 -25.69 8.17
N THR A 217 -38.77 -25.29 7.65
CA THR A 217 -37.49 -25.33 8.36
C THR A 217 -36.85 -23.96 8.35
N PHE A 218 -36.58 -23.43 9.53
CA PHE A 218 -35.91 -22.16 9.73
C PHE A 218 -34.46 -22.45 10.15
N LEU A 219 -33.50 -21.86 9.45
CA LEU A 219 -32.10 -21.82 9.86
C LEU A 219 -31.77 -20.43 10.38
N TYR A 220 -30.97 -20.35 11.42
CA TYR A 220 -30.41 -19.10 11.91
C TYR A 220 -28.90 -19.21 11.93
N LEU A 221 -28.22 -18.15 11.49
CA LEU A 221 -26.77 -18.13 11.36
C LEU A 221 -26.24 -16.72 11.63
N ASP A 222 -25.19 -16.63 12.43
CA ASP A 222 -24.40 -15.42 12.59
C ASP A 222 -23.34 -15.31 11.48
N ASN A 223 -22.81 -14.11 11.26
CA ASN A 223 -21.69 -13.93 10.34
C ASN A 223 -20.43 -14.66 10.86
N PRO A 224 -19.69 -15.36 9.99
CA PRO A 224 -18.34 -15.80 10.27
C PRO A 224 -17.42 -14.65 10.62
N VAL A 225 -16.79 -14.77 11.79
CA VAL A 225 -15.78 -13.85 12.30
C VAL A 225 -14.46 -14.60 12.44
N ILE A 226 -13.41 -14.12 11.78
CA ILE A 226 -12.04 -14.60 11.98
C ILE A 226 -11.29 -13.53 12.77
N THR A 227 -10.76 -13.93 13.92
CA THR A 227 -9.94 -13.07 14.78
C THR A 227 -8.53 -13.64 14.82
N CYS A 228 -7.53 -12.80 14.52
CA CYS A 228 -6.12 -13.15 14.59
C CYS A 228 -5.41 -12.29 15.63
N VAL A 229 -4.45 -12.87 16.36
CA VAL A 229 -3.63 -12.11 17.32
C VAL A 229 -2.71 -11.14 16.56
N GLY A 230 -2.77 -9.84 16.90
CA GLY A 230 -1.96 -8.80 16.26
C GLY A 230 -2.56 -7.39 16.19
N GLY A 231 -3.72 -7.13 16.81
CA GLY A 231 -4.30 -5.79 16.90
C GLY A 231 -4.96 -5.26 15.61
N ILE A 232 -5.28 -6.15 14.65
CA ILE A 232 -6.06 -5.79 13.46
C ILE A 232 -7.52 -6.16 13.70
N ALA A 233 -8.44 -5.33 13.21
CA ALA A 233 -9.88 -5.59 13.27
C ALA A 233 -10.22 -6.98 12.69
N PRO A 234 -11.25 -7.66 13.22
CA PRO A 234 -11.61 -9.00 12.79
C PRO A 234 -12.12 -9.02 11.35
N THR A 235 -11.96 -10.16 10.70
CA THR A 235 -12.56 -10.41 9.37
C THR A 235 -13.99 -10.89 9.54
N VAL A 236 -14.95 -10.22 8.92
CA VAL A 236 -16.38 -10.54 8.99
C VAL A 236 -16.92 -10.87 7.60
N VAL A 237 -17.65 -11.98 7.49
CA VAL A 237 -18.27 -12.44 6.23
C VAL A 237 -19.79 -12.36 6.34
N ASP A 238 -20.43 -11.51 5.54
CA ASP A 238 -21.89 -11.40 5.47
C ASP A 238 -22.52 -12.62 4.79
N VAL A 239 -23.36 -13.36 5.53
CA VAL A 239 -23.99 -14.60 5.04
C VAL A 239 -25.32 -14.40 4.32
N ARG A 240 -25.81 -13.17 4.17
CA ARG A 240 -27.13 -12.89 3.56
C ARG A 240 -27.16 -13.18 2.05
N GLY A 241 -26.08 -12.78 1.37
CA GLY A 241 -25.93 -12.93 -0.08
C GLY A 241 -25.84 -14.37 -0.55
N LEU A 242 -25.90 -14.57 -1.87
CA LEU A 242 -25.58 -15.85 -2.52
C LEU A 242 -24.40 -15.63 -3.47
N GLY A 243 -23.48 -16.60 -3.52
CA GLY A 243 -22.27 -16.52 -4.34
C GLY A 243 -21.16 -15.75 -3.64
N ASN A 244 -20.31 -15.11 -4.42
CA ASN A 244 -19.12 -14.42 -3.90
C ASN A 244 -19.50 -13.23 -3.01
N VAL A 245 -18.80 -13.10 -1.90
CA VAL A 245 -18.96 -12.00 -0.93
C VAL A 245 -17.98 -10.89 -1.27
N ASP A 246 -18.44 -9.64 -1.22
CA ASP A 246 -17.57 -8.47 -1.29
C ASP A 246 -16.96 -8.22 0.09
N LEU A 247 -15.65 -8.45 0.26
CA LEU A 247 -14.92 -8.25 1.51
C LEU A 247 -14.38 -6.83 1.68
N ALA A 248 -14.59 -5.95 0.70
CA ALA A 248 -14.09 -4.57 0.73
C ALA A 248 -15.11 -3.56 1.28
N SER A 249 -16.37 -3.97 1.45
CA SER A 249 -17.46 -3.08 1.85
C SER A 249 -18.28 -3.66 3.01
N PRO A 250 -18.62 -2.86 4.04
CA PRO A 250 -19.52 -3.26 5.10
C PRO A 250 -20.86 -3.79 4.56
N PRO A 251 -21.47 -4.78 5.24
CA PRO A 251 -21.11 -5.28 6.57
C PRO A 251 -20.11 -6.44 6.57
N SER A 252 -19.52 -6.77 5.42
CA SER A 252 -18.33 -7.63 5.37
C SER A 252 -17.07 -6.78 5.47
N GLY A 253 -15.98 -7.37 5.93
CA GLY A 253 -14.70 -6.68 5.97
C GLY A 253 -13.57 -7.68 6.19
N ASP A 254 -12.46 -7.51 5.48
CA ASP A 254 -11.23 -8.27 5.73
C ASP A 254 -10.02 -7.33 5.91
N PRO A 255 -10.02 -6.49 6.96
CA PRO A 255 -8.93 -5.56 7.23
C PRO A 255 -7.63 -6.31 7.64
N ALA A 256 -7.75 -7.54 8.12
CA ALA A 256 -6.63 -8.40 8.48
C ALA A 256 -6.08 -9.21 7.29
N HIS A 257 -6.66 -9.06 6.09
CA HIS A 257 -6.29 -9.81 4.88
C HIS A 257 -6.22 -11.32 5.09
N THR A 258 -7.06 -11.85 5.98
CA THR A 258 -7.06 -13.28 6.33
C THR A 258 -7.69 -14.14 5.24
N LEU A 259 -8.46 -13.53 4.33
CA LEU A 259 -9.17 -14.20 3.26
C LEU A 259 -8.79 -13.63 1.89
N PHE A 260 -8.45 -14.50 0.95
CA PHE A 260 -8.37 -14.10 -0.47
C PHE A 260 -9.75 -14.04 -1.14
N GLY A 261 -10.79 -14.55 -0.47
CA GLY A 261 -12.18 -14.48 -0.93
C GLY A 261 -13.13 -15.31 -0.07
N ALA A 262 -14.44 -15.05 -0.19
CA ALA A 262 -15.48 -15.83 0.45
C ALA A 262 -16.70 -16.03 -0.46
N ALA A 263 -17.47 -17.10 -0.24
CA ALA A 263 -18.70 -17.35 -0.96
C ALA A 263 -19.76 -18.05 -0.10
N VAL A 264 -21.02 -17.68 -0.28
CA VAL A 264 -22.16 -18.23 0.46
C VAL A 264 -23.03 -19.10 -0.45
N TYR A 265 -23.39 -20.29 0.02
CA TYR A 265 -24.27 -21.24 -0.65
C TYR A 265 -25.40 -21.62 0.27
N ARG A 266 -26.64 -21.32 -0.13
CA ARG A 266 -27.82 -21.60 0.69
C ARG A 266 -28.97 -22.05 -0.20
N GLY A 267 -29.83 -22.90 0.34
CA GLY A 267 -31.02 -23.32 -0.39
C GLY A 267 -31.77 -24.49 0.26
N PRO A 268 -32.88 -24.92 -0.36
CA PRO A 268 -33.51 -26.19 -0.04
C PRO A 268 -32.63 -27.35 -0.48
N GLY A 269 -32.52 -28.38 0.36
CA GLY A 269 -31.83 -29.62 0.05
C GLY A 269 -32.62 -30.52 -0.91
N ALA A 270 -31.94 -31.54 -1.44
CA ALA A 270 -32.53 -32.47 -2.42
C ALA A 270 -33.72 -33.29 -1.86
N GLN A 271 -33.81 -33.42 -0.54
CA GLN A 271 -34.92 -34.06 0.18
C GLN A 271 -35.72 -32.91 0.79
N GLY A 272 -36.94 -32.64 0.29
CA GLY A 272 -37.65 -31.35 0.43
C GLY A 272 -37.96 -30.82 1.84
N GLU A 273 -37.50 -31.49 2.91
CA GLU A 273 -37.53 -31.00 4.28
C GLU A 273 -36.21 -30.33 4.70
N LEU A 274 -35.09 -30.66 4.05
CA LEU A 274 -33.74 -30.18 4.34
C LEU A 274 -33.54 -28.73 3.86
N ALA A 275 -32.86 -27.94 4.67
CA ALA A 275 -32.33 -26.61 4.35
C ALA A 275 -30.82 -26.62 4.62
N TYR A 276 -30.03 -25.90 3.82
CA TYR A 276 -28.59 -25.73 4.06
C TYR A 276 -28.17 -24.28 3.91
N TRP A 277 -27.11 -23.88 4.63
CA TRP A 277 -26.49 -22.56 4.61
C TRP A 277 -24.98 -22.69 4.85
N ASN A 278 -24.24 -22.93 3.77
CA ASN A 278 -22.81 -23.17 3.80
C ASN A 278 -22.04 -21.91 3.44
N VAL A 279 -20.83 -21.78 3.97
CA VAL A 279 -19.90 -20.68 3.67
C VAL A 279 -18.55 -21.28 3.28
N ALA A 280 -18.01 -20.85 2.15
CA ALA A 280 -16.65 -21.14 1.71
C ALA A 280 -15.76 -19.93 2.00
N LEU A 281 -14.63 -20.15 2.66
CA LEU A 281 -13.68 -19.15 3.11
C LEU A 281 -12.32 -19.48 2.50
N GLY A 282 -11.87 -18.69 1.54
CA GLY A 282 -10.57 -18.84 0.89
C GLY A 282 -9.49 -18.25 1.77
N LEU A 283 -8.72 -19.10 2.43
CA LEU A 283 -7.78 -18.72 3.47
C LEU A 283 -6.49 -18.17 2.84
N ASP A 284 -6.10 -16.94 3.17
CA ASP A 284 -4.80 -16.40 2.78
C ASP A 284 -3.72 -16.87 3.78
N THR A 285 -3.01 -17.93 3.40
CA THR A 285 -1.95 -18.51 4.24
C THR A 285 -0.73 -17.61 4.46
N SER A 286 -0.61 -16.50 3.73
CA SER A 286 0.45 -15.52 3.96
C SER A 286 0.14 -14.55 5.10
N HIS A 287 -1.15 -14.38 5.43
CA HIS A 287 -1.64 -13.44 6.45
C HIS A 287 -2.33 -14.13 7.63
N ILE A 288 -2.81 -15.38 7.47
CA ILE A 288 -3.23 -16.22 8.60
C ILE A 288 -1.98 -16.60 9.42
N GLY A 289 -1.74 -15.80 10.46
CA GLY A 289 -0.59 -15.89 11.34
C GLY A 289 -0.79 -16.81 12.55
N ALA A 290 0.10 -16.64 13.53
CA ALA A 290 0.40 -17.59 14.59
C ALA A 290 -0.72 -17.87 15.62
N ARG A 291 -1.94 -17.32 15.50
CA ARG A 291 -3.14 -17.64 16.32
C ARG A 291 -4.37 -16.99 15.69
N CYS A 292 -5.03 -17.68 14.76
CA CYS A 292 -6.29 -17.22 14.17
C CYS A 292 -7.42 -18.19 14.50
N THR A 293 -8.57 -17.68 14.95
CA THR A 293 -9.74 -18.49 15.32
C THR A 293 -10.96 -18.04 14.54
N LEU A 294 -11.70 -19.00 13.98
CA LEU A 294 -12.99 -18.80 13.32
C LEU A 294 -14.13 -19.01 14.32
N ARG A 295 -15.02 -18.03 14.43
CA ARG A 295 -16.23 -18.10 15.26
C ARG A 295 -17.50 -17.89 14.46
N VAL A 296 -18.44 -18.83 14.59
CA VAL A 296 -19.80 -18.77 14.05
C VAL A 296 -20.75 -19.46 15.00
N ARG A 297 -22.00 -19.01 15.06
CA ARG A 297 -23.07 -19.75 15.73
C ARG A 297 -24.25 -19.92 14.79
N GLY A 298 -24.93 -21.04 14.91
CA GLY A 298 -26.15 -21.32 14.15
C GLY A 298 -27.09 -22.24 14.89
N THR A 299 -28.38 -22.13 14.60
CA THR A 299 -29.40 -23.06 15.12
C THR A 299 -30.51 -23.21 14.10
N ALA A 300 -31.48 -24.07 14.40
CA ALA A 300 -32.63 -24.28 13.55
C ALA A 300 -33.89 -24.48 14.40
N ALA A 301 -35.04 -24.20 13.79
CA ALA A 301 -36.33 -24.37 14.45
C ALA A 301 -37.41 -24.82 13.46
N PRO A 302 -38.45 -25.52 13.93
CA PRO A 302 -39.60 -25.90 13.10
C PRO A 302 -40.59 -24.74 12.89
N ARG A 303 -40.37 -23.60 13.57
CA ARG A 303 -41.16 -22.37 13.51
C ARG A 303 -40.23 -21.16 13.63
N ALA A 304 -40.68 -20.01 13.11
CA ALA A 304 -39.95 -18.75 13.25
C ALA A 304 -39.80 -18.37 14.73
N PHE A 305 -38.62 -17.88 15.10
CA PHE A 305 -38.33 -17.28 16.39
C PHE A 305 -38.95 -15.88 16.47
N VAL A 306 -39.09 -15.40 17.70
CA VAL A 306 -39.50 -14.02 17.91
C VAL A 306 -38.32 -13.13 17.57
N GLU A 307 -38.54 -12.15 16.69
CA GLU A 307 -37.57 -11.10 16.42
C GLU A 307 -37.58 -10.12 17.60
N GLY A 308 -36.45 -10.03 18.30
CA GLY A 308 -36.20 -9.02 19.33
C GLY A 308 -35.23 -7.96 18.84
N VAL A 309 -34.91 -6.99 19.70
CA VAL A 309 -33.81 -6.05 19.45
C VAL A 309 -32.51 -6.85 19.42
N GLY A 310 -31.66 -6.64 18.42
CA GLY A 310 -30.36 -7.32 18.35
C GLY A 310 -30.37 -8.74 17.74
N GLY A 311 -31.53 -9.34 17.43
CA GLY A 311 -31.55 -10.67 16.82
C GLY A 311 -32.84 -11.49 16.96
N PHE A 312 -32.87 -12.64 16.29
CA PHE A 312 -33.89 -13.68 16.43
C PHE A 312 -33.62 -14.52 17.67
N GLU A 313 -34.52 -14.48 18.65
CA GLU A 313 -34.29 -14.96 20.00
C GLU A 313 -34.81 -16.39 20.19
N THR A 314 -33.97 -17.27 20.75
CA THR A 314 -34.41 -18.59 21.20
C THR A 314 -35.51 -18.47 22.26
N PRO A 315 -36.45 -19.42 22.39
CA PRO A 315 -37.54 -19.33 23.36
C PRO A 315 -37.06 -19.08 24.81
N ASP A 316 -37.58 -18.03 25.45
CA ASP A 316 -37.28 -17.72 26.85
C ASP A 316 -37.84 -18.79 27.80
N GLY A 317 -37.09 -19.13 28.85
CA GLY A 317 -37.43 -20.22 29.78
C GLY A 317 -37.15 -21.63 29.24
N TRP A 318 -36.37 -21.76 28.16
CA TRP A 318 -36.01 -23.04 27.54
C TRP A 318 -34.49 -23.21 27.48
N THR A 319 -34.01 -24.43 27.70
CA THR A 319 -32.69 -24.81 27.19
C THR A 319 -32.84 -25.14 25.71
N TRP A 320 -32.16 -24.36 24.86
CA TRP A 320 -32.22 -24.49 23.42
C TRP A 320 -30.85 -24.82 22.85
N PRO A 321 -30.73 -25.89 22.06
CA PRO A 321 -29.47 -26.26 21.46
C PRO A 321 -29.08 -25.38 20.27
N PHE A 322 -27.80 -25.11 20.13
CA PHE A 322 -27.21 -24.43 18.99
C PHE A 322 -25.84 -25.01 18.65
N ILE A 323 -25.37 -24.77 17.44
CA ILE A 323 -24.07 -25.20 16.95
C ILE A 323 -23.13 -24.00 17.05
N GLU A 324 -21.98 -24.23 17.66
CA GLU A 324 -20.87 -23.29 17.77
C GLU A 324 -19.70 -23.83 16.96
N TRP A 325 -19.27 -23.07 15.98
CA TRP A 325 -17.96 -23.23 15.36
C TRP A 325 -17.03 -22.28 16.11
N ASP A 326 -16.05 -22.83 16.80
CA ASP A 326 -14.96 -22.11 17.46
C ASP A 326 -13.69 -22.91 17.15
N VAL A 327 -13.09 -22.61 15.99
CA VAL A 327 -12.03 -23.43 15.39
C VAL A 327 -10.76 -22.62 15.21
N ASP A 328 -9.66 -23.10 15.77
CA ASP A 328 -8.34 -22.56 15.49
C ASP A 328 -7.92 -22.90 14.05
N LEU A 329 -7.78 -21.86 13.23
CA LEU A 329 -7.35 -21.98 11.84
C LEU A 329 -5.83 -22.16 11.71
N ALA A 330 -5.07 -21.48 12.57
CA ALA A 330 -3.61 -21.55 12.63
C ALA A 330 -3.08 -21.16 14.01
N ASP A 331 -1.91 -21.69 14.36
CA ASP A 331 -1.11 -21.29 15.51
C ASP A 331 0.35 -20.95 15.12
N ALA A 332 1.23 -20.75 16.12
CA ALA A 332 2.62 -20.37 15.92
C ALA A 332 3.47 -21.44 15.23
N SER A 333 2.95 -22.67 15.14
CA SER A 333 3.53 -23.79 14.41
C SER A 333 3.00 -23.93 12.99
N GLY A 334 1.96 -23.19 12.62
CA GLY A 334 1.37 -23.12 11.28
C GLY A 334 -0.13 -23.42 11.27
N ARG A 335 -0.64 -23.85 10.12
CA ARG A 335 -2.06 -24.16 9.94
C ARG A 335 -2.50 -25.32 10.84
N LEU A 336 -3.62 -25.12 11.53
CA LEU A 336 -4.28 -26.12 12.38
C LEU A 336 -5.61 -26.63 11.80
N CYS A 337 -6.24 -25.89 10.88
CA CYS A 337 -7.51 -26.31 10.31
C CYS A 337 -7.35 -27.57 9.44
N GLU A 338 -8.02 -28.64 9.86
CA GLU A 338 -8.08 -29.92 9.16
C GLU A 338 -9.55 -30.30 8.88
N SER A 339 -10.08 -31.34 9.54
CA SER A 339 -11.50 -31.70 9.50
C SER A 339 -12.05 -31.63 10.92
N HIS A 340 -13.12 -30.85 11.09
CA HIS A 340 -13.75 -30.60 12.38
C HIS A 340 -15.23 -31.04 12.31
N PRO A 341 -15.51 -32.32 12.55
CA PRO A 341 -16.88 -32.84 12.64
C PRO A 341 -17.60 -32.30 13.87
N LEU A 342 -18.92 -32.14 13.77
CA LEU A 342 -19.77 -31.77 14.90
C LEU A 342 -19.60 -32.75 16.08
N ASP A 343 -19.29 -32.22 17.26
CA ASP A 343 -19.15 -32.96 18.52
C ASP A 343 -18.03 -34.02 18.53
N ALA A 344 -17.08 -33.94 17.60
CA ALA A 344 -15.88 -34.77 17.59
C ALA A 344 -14.71 -34.12 18.33
N ALA A 345 -13.70 -34.93 18.69
CA ALA A 345 -12.45 -34.47 19.26
C ALA A 345 -11.36 -34.36 18.16
N PRO A 346 -10.53 -33.30 18.14
CA PRO A 346 -10.52 -32.16 19.06
C PRO A 346 -11.75 -31.24 18.88
N PRO A 347 -12.25 -30.62 19.96
CA PRO A 347 -13.46 -29.82 19.91
C PRO A 347 -13.21 -28.58 19.05
N GLY A 348 -14.07 -28.34 18.07
CA GLY A 348 -14.03 -27.14 17.24
C GLY A 348 -15.39 -26.79 16.67
N VAL A 349 -16.12 -27.78 16.17
CA VAL A 349 -17.55 -27.65 15.88
C VAL A 349 -18.32 -28.44 16.91
N ALA A 350 -19.16 -27.78 17.69
CA ALA A 350 -19.81 -28.43 18.81
C ALA A 350 -21.20 -27.89 19.09
N THR A 351 -22.03 -28.77 19.62
CA THR A 351 -23.36 -28.43 20.12
C THR A 351 -23.23 -27.83 21.52
N ARG A 352 -23.98 -26.76 21.75
CA ARG A 352 -24.10 -26.02 23.00
C ARG A 352 -25.57 -25.82 23.33
N TYR A 353 -25.86 -25.40 24.55
CA TYR A 353 -27.20 -25.08 25.01
C TYR A 353 -27.29 -23.67 25.57
N THR A 354 -28.42 -23.00 25.33
CA THR A 354 -28.77 -21.77 26.04
C THR A 354 -29.12 -22.08 27.51
N GLY A 355 -28.90 -21.09 28.38
CA GLY A 355 -29.41 -21.14 29.74
C GLY A 355 -30.91 -20.83 29.78
N LEU A 356 -31.62 -21.29 30.82
CA LEU A 356 -33.06 -21.06 30.98
C LEU A 356 -33.44 -19.57 31.07
N THR A 357 -32.54 -18.72 31.54
CA THR A 357 -32.74 -17.26 31.70
C THR A 357 -31.80 -16.44 30.81
N ALA A 358 -31.15 -17.10 29.86
CA ALA A 358 -30.16 -16.48 28.98
C ALA A 358 -30.43 -16.94 27.54
N PRO A 359 -31.56 -16.47 26.95
CA PRO A 359 -31.87 -16.78 25.56
C PRO A 359 -30.75 -16.26 24.65
N ARG A 360 -30.50 -16.98 23.55
CA ARG A 360 -29.48 -16.60 22.57
C ARG A 360 -30.17 -15.93 21.39
N ARG A 361 -29.52 -14.90 20.86
CA ARG A 361 -29.95 -14.18 19.66
C ARG A 361 -29.08 -14.60 18.48
N PHE A 362 -29.69 -14.71 17.31
CA PHE A 362 -29.02 -14.95 16.04
C PHE A 362 -29.32 -13.82 15.05
N LEU A 363 -28.32 -13.46 14.25
CA LEU A 363 -28.36 -12.28 13.40
C LEU A 363 -29.29 -12.44 12.18
N HIS A 364 -29.20 -13.58 11.51
CA HIS A 364 -29.95 -13.86 10.28
C HIS A 364 -30.87 -15.06 10.42
N GLU A 365 -32.02 -14.98 9.76
CA GLU A 365 -33.00 -16.06 9.58
C GLU A 365 -33.06 -16.43 8.10
N TYR A 366 -33.01 -17.72 7.80
CA TYR A 366 -33.33 -18.28 6.50
C TYR A 366 -34.55 -19.18 6.60
N ARG A 367 -35.53 -18.92 5.72
CA ARG A 367 -36.75 -19.69 5.63
C ARG A 367 -36.77 -20.55 4.37
N ARG A 368 -36.74 -21.87 4.55
CA ARG A 368 -36.65 -22.85 3.46
C ARG A 368 -37.81 -22.74 2.45
N SER A 369 -39.06 -22.63 2.92
CA SER A 369 -40.22 -22.69 2.01
C SER A 369 -40.35 -21.52 1.05
N THR A 370 -39.85 -20.33 1.42
CA THR A 370 -39.92 -19.11 0.62
C THR A 370 -38.58 -18.73 0.01
N ASP A 371 -37.50 -19.42 0.38
CA ASP A 371 -36.11 -19.08 0.07
C ASP A 371 -35.72 -17.65 0.50
N GLU A 372 -36.34 -17.17 1.57
CA GLU A 372 -36.19 -15.80 2.07
C GLU A 372 -35.12 -15.74 3.16
N VAL A 373 -34.27 -14.71 3.12
CA VAL A 373 -33.38 -14.34 4.23
C VAL A 373 -33.83 -13.03 4.85
N ARG A 374 -33.94 -13.04 6.17
CA ARG A 374 -34.22 -11.86 6.98
C ARG A 374 -33.05 -11.61 7.91
N THR A 375 -32.80 -10.34 8.19
CA THR A 375 -31.85 -9.90 9.23
C THR A 375 -32.68 -9.18 10.27
N ALA A 376 -32.42 -9.46 11.54
CA ALA A 376 -33.19 -8.86 12.61
C ALA A 376 -33.01 -7.33 12.63
N SER A 377 -34.09 -6.62 12.95
CA SER A 377 -34.11 -5.16 13.05
C SER A 377 -33.27 -4.69 14.25
N GLY A 378 -32.32 -3.80 14.00
CA GLY A 378 -31.37 -3.35 15.02
C GLY A 378 -30.38 -4.43 15.44
N ALA A 379 -30.25 -5.49 14.65
CA ALA A 379 -29.20 -6.46 14.82
C ALA A 379 -27.89 -5.86 14.31
N VAL A 380 -26.97 -5.82 15.25
CA VAL A 380 -25.70 -5.13 15.21
C VAL A 380 -24.64 -6.16 15.50
N SER A 381 -23.54 -6.09 14.77
CA SER A 381 -22.40 -6.93 15.05
C SER A 381 -21.68 -6.30 16.24
N CYS A 382 -21.52 -7.02 17.35
CA CYS A 382 -20.70 -6.61 18.50
C CYS A 382 -19.19 -6.53 18.17
N TYR A 383 -18.83 -6.39 16.90
CA TYR A 383 -17.48 -6.40 16.36
C TYR A 383 -17.44 -5.62 15.03
N ASP A 384 -18.39 -4.73 14.77
CA ASP A 384 -18.43 -3.92 13.53
C ASP A 384 -17.83 -2.52 13.70
N ALA A 385 -17.25 -2.21 14.88
CA ALA A 385 -16.59 -0.96 15.22
C ALA A 385 -17.51 0.27 15.10
N GLU A 386 -18.82 0.05 15.09
CA GLU A 386 -19.83 1.10 15.17
C GLU A 386 -20.56 1.00 16.51
N GLN A 387 -20.94 2.13 17.10
CA GLN A 387 -21.89 2.13 18.21
C GLN A 387 -23.31 2.20 17.65
N ASN A 388 -23.94 1.06 17.44
CA ASN A 388 -25.28 0.99 16.85
C ASN A 388 -26.17 -0.01 17.64
N GLY A 389 -27.47 -0.10 17.32
CA GLY A 389 -28.36 -1.08 17.99
C GLY A 389 -28.68 -0.73 19.45
N ASP A 390 -28.52 -1.69 20.36
CA ASP A 390 -28.73 -1.52 21.82
C ASP A 390 -27.43 -1.39 22.63
N GLU A 391 -26.31 -1.22 21.95
CA GLU A 391 -24.99 -1.03 22.54
C GLU A 391 -24.93 0.23 23.41
N THR A 392 -24.16 0.16 24.49
CA THR A 392 -23.91 1.29 25.40
C THR A 392 -22.50 1.89 25.26
N GLY A 393 -21.64 1.26 24.45
CA GLY A 393 -20.33 1.68 23.96
C GLY A 393 -20.13 1.14 22.54
N VAL A 394 -19.02 1.41 21.85
CA VAL A 394 -18.76 0.79 20.52
C VAL A 394 -18.51 -0.70 20.73
N ASP A 395 -19.28 -1.56 20.05
CA ASP A 395 -19.18 -3.03 20.12
C ASP A 395 -19.45 -3.64 21.52
N CYS A 396 -19.98 -2.85 22.47
CA CYS A 396 -20.23 -3.30 23.84
C CYS A 396 -21.53 -2.74 24.44
N GLY A 397 -22.08 -3.44 25.43
CA GLY A 397 -23.31 -3.09 26.13
C GLY A 397 -24.57 -3.59 25.44
N GLY A 398 -25.70 -3.53 26.13
CA GLY A 398 -26.97 -4.07 25.62
C GLY A 398 -26.90 -5.57 25.41
N SER A 399 -27.02 -6.00 24.16
CA SER A 399 -26.91 -7.39 23.73
C SER A 399 -25.46 -7.89 23.54
N CYS A 400 -24.48 -6.98 23.61
CA CYS A 400 -23.03 -7.25 23.57
C CYS A 400 -22.42 -7.39 24.99
N VAL A 401 -21.09 -7.58 25.09
CA VAL A 401 -20.41 -7.72 26.40
C VAL A 401 -20.54 -6.41 27.20
N ASP A 402 -20.67 -6.47 28.53
CA ASP A 402 -20.86 -5.25 29.36
C ASP A 402 -19.67 -4.28 29.23
N CYS A 403 -19.92 -3.02 28.88
CA CYS A 403 -18.86 -2.00 28.71
C CYS A 403 -18.08 -1.64 30.00
N ARG A 404 -18.50 -2.13 31.18
CA ARG A 404 -17.87 -1.84 32.49
C ARG A 404 -17.12 -3.02 33.07
N VAL A 405 -16.71 -4.01 32.28
CA VAL A 405 -15.81 -5.05 32.79
C VAL A 405 -14.54 -4.37 33.33
N LEU A 406 -14.44 -4.26 34.66
CA LEU A 406 -13.34 -3.62 35.40
C LEU A 406 -11.99 -4.35 35.25
N THR A 407 -11.98 -5.40 34.42
CA THR A 407 -10.83 -6.21 34.03
C THR A 407 -10.67 -6.22 32.51
N GLY A 408 -11.14 -5.19 31.82
CA GLY A 408 -10.94 -5.08 30.39
C GLY A 408 -9.44 -5.08 30.06
N THR A 409 -9.11 -5.55 28.88
CA THR A 409 -7.74 -5.53 28.34
C THR A 409 -7.77 -4.81 27.00
N CYS A 410 -6.64 -4.29 26.56
CA CYS A 410 -6.48 -3.69 25.23
C CYS A 410 -6.58 -4.70 24.06
N GLU A 411 -7.35 -5.78 24.23
CA GLU A 411 -7.48 -6.94 23.35
C GLU A 411 -8.83 -7.68 23.60
N ASP A 412 -9.81 -7.04 24.24
CA ASP A 412 -11.06 -7.70 24.66
C ASP A 412 -12.25 -7.47 23.71
N GLY A 413 -12.06 -6.70 22.64
CA GLY A 413 -13.03 -6.43 21.60
C GLY A 413 -14.13 -5.49 22.05
N ALA A 414 -13.89 -4.64 23.06
CA ALA A 414 -14.85 -3.67 23.55
C ALA A 414 -14.17 -2.35 23.90
N GLN A 415 -14.64 -1.22 23.35
CA GLN A 415 -14.08 0.08 23.68
C GLN A 415 -14.39 0.44 25.15
N ASN A 416 -13.44 0.21 26.04
CA ASN A 416 -13.61 0.35 27.48
C ASN A 416 -12.40 1.04 28.16
N GLN A 417 -12.44 1.15 29.50
CA GLN A 417 -11.44 1.90 30.27
C GLN A 417 -11.24 3.36 29.79
N ASP A 418 -10.06 3.69 29.25
CA ASP A 418 -9.70 4.99 28.67
C ASP A 418 -9.37 4.89 27.19
N GLU A 419 -9.74 3.80 26.53
CA GLU A 419 -9.56 3.59 25.09
C GLU A 419 -10.35 4.61 24.26
N THR A 420 -9.69 5.17 23.25
CA THR A 420 -10.32 6.12 22.33
C THR A 420 -10.82 5.45 21.06
N GLY A 421 -10.31 4.26 20.73
CA GLY A 421 -10.86 3.34 19.73
C GLY A 421 -11.02 1.93 20.30
N LEU A 422 -11.54 0.98 19.52
CA LEU A 422 -11.72 -0.41 19.98
C LEU A 422 -10.36 -1.03 20.36
N ASP A 423 -10.17 -1.43 21.63
CA ASP A 423 -8.94 -2.04 22.15
C ASP A 423 -7.67 -1.18 22.01
N CYS A 424 -7.79 0.12 21.73
CA CYS A 424 -6.65 0.98 21.40
C CYS A 424 -6.85 2.44 21.82
N GLY A 425 -5.73 3.17 21.82
CA GLY A 425 -5.69 4.58 22.22
C GLY A 425 -5.80 4.76 23.73
N GLY A 426 -5.99 6.00 24.17
CA GLY A 426 -5.98 6.29 25.60
C GLY A 426 -4.58 6.26 26.20
N ALA A 427 -4.48 6.41 27.52
CA ALA A 427 -3.21 6.35 28.25
C ALA A 427 -2.79 4.92 28.62
N THR A 428 -3.73 3.96 28.65
CA THR A 428 -3.45 2.58 29.06
C THR A 428 -3.06 1.67 27.89
N CYS A 429 -3.65 1.86 26.70
CA CYS A 429 -3.48 0.98 25.55
C CYS A 429 -2.51 1.52 24.50
N GLY A 430 -2.11 0.64 23.56
CA GLY A 430 -1.28 1.02 22.42
C GLY A 430 -2.03 1.94 21.47
N PRO A 431 -1.33 2.75 20.65
CA PRO A 431 -1.97 3.67 19.72
C PRO A 431 -2.78 2.92 18.65
N CYS A 432 -3.90 3.51 18.22
CA CYS A 432 -4.81 3.00 17.22
C CYS A 432 -4.30 3.17 15.78
N GLY A 433 -4.70 2.26 14.89
CA GLY A 433 -4.46 2.40 13.45
C GLY A 433 -5.35 3.47 12.79
N ASP A 434 -5.06 3.77 11.52
CA ASP A 434 -5.79 4.77 10.73
C ASP A 434 -7.30 4.47 10.65
N GLY A 435 -8.12 5.51 10.67
CA GLY A 435 -9.58 5.44 10.68
C GLY A 435 -10.21 5.15 12.04
N SER A 436 -9.42 4.79 13.06
CA SER A 436 -9.92 4.55 14.41
C SER A 436 -10.24 5.86 15.14
N PRO A 437 -11.20 5.88 16.07
CA PRO A 437 -11.47 7.09 16.85
C PRO A 437 -10.31 7.43 17.80
N CYS A 438 -10.13 8.72 18.02
CA CYS A 438 -9.04 9.27 18.83
C CYS A 438 -9.48 10.56 19.53
N GLU A 439 -8.84 10.88 20.66
CA GLU A 439 -8.98 12.19 21.32
C GLU A 439 -7.72 13.05 21.20
N LEU A 440 -6.56 12.40 21.12
CA LEU A 440 -5.24 13.02 21.08
C LEU A 440 -4.39 12.37 19.98
N ASP A 441 -3.46 13.13 19.43
CA ASP A 441 -2.47 12.67 18.46
C ASP A 441 -1.76 11.38 18.90
N ARG A 442 -1.40 11.29 20.20
CA ARG A 442 -0.75 10.11 20.79
C ARG A 442 -1.59 8.84 20.77
N ASP A 443 -2.90 8.96 20.56
CA ASP A 443 -3.80 7.82 20.49
C ASP A 443 -3.73 7.15 19.11
N CYS A 444 -3.01 7.74 18.16
CA CYS A 444 -2.89 7.24 16.79
C CYS A 444 -1.46 6.76 16.50
N LEU A 445 -1.33 5.67 15.75
CA LEU A 445 -0.04 5.13 15.31
C LEU A 445 0.65 6.14 14.38
N SER A 446 -0.14 6.87 13.59
CA SER A 446 0.27 7.98 12.75
C SER A 446 0.65 9.25 13.52
N ALA A 447 0.42 9.30 14.84
CA ALA A 447 0.53 10.52 15.64
C ALA A 447 -0.34 11.69 15.15
N THR A 448 -1.38 11.43 14.35
CA THR A 448 -2.28 12.46 13.80
C THR A 448 -3.73 12.11 14.09
N CYS A 449 -4.33 12.84 15.03
CA CYS A 449 -5.76 12.76 15.33
C CYS A 449 -6.48 13.97 14.72
N ASP A 450 -7.13 13.79 13.56
CA ASP A 450 -7.84 14.87 12.88
C ASP A 450 -9.33 14.55 12.72
N GLY A 451 -10.17 15.45 13.24
CA GLY A 451 -11.62 15.28 13.19
C GLY A 451 -12.14 14.13 14.05
N ALA A 452 -11.45 13.82 15.15
CA ALA A 452 -11.73 12.70 16.07
C ALA A 452 -11.44 11.30 15.52
N PHE A 453 -10.69 11.20 14.42
CA PHE A 453 -10.23 9.93 13.85
C PHE A 453 -8.74 10.00 13.51
N CYS A 454 -8.05 8.87 13.69
CA CYS A 454 -6.67 8.70 13.26
C CYS A 454 -6.60 8.81 11.76
N ARG A 455 -5.71 9.65 11.26
CA ARG A 455 -5.45 9.76 9.81
C ARG A 455 -4.12 9.15 9.47
N ALA A 456 -4.05 8.56 8.29
CA ALA A 456 -2.78 8.12 7.73
C ALA A 456 -1.77 9.28 7.74
N PRO A 457 -0.50 8.99 8.05
CA PRO A 457 0.55 9.99 7.98
C PRO A 457 0.64 10.52 6.55
N ALA A 458 0.81 11.83 6.40
CA ALA A 458 0.84 12.51 5.12
C ALA A 458 2.03 13.46 5.07
N CYS A 459 2.69 13.49 3.91
CA CYS A 459 3.87 14.33 3.66
C CYS A 459 3.56 15.84 3.54
N ASP A 460 2.45 16.31 4.13
CA ASP A 460 1.99 17.70 4.13
C ASP A 460 1.11 18.03 5.35
N ASP A 461 1.25 17.30 6.46
CA ASP A 461 0.45 17.43 7.68
C ASP A 461 1.12 18.25 8.80
N HIS A 462 2.32 18.77 8.55
CA HIS A 462 3.21 19.50 9.45
C HIS A 462 3.65 18.71 10.68
N ARG A 463 3.66 17.38 10.60
CA ARG A 463 4.22 16.49 11.61
C ARG A 463 5.45 15.78 11.05
N GLN A 464 6.18 15.12 11.96
CA GLN A 464 7.21 14.16 11.58
C GLN A 464 6.70 12.80 12.03
N ASN A 465 6.03 12.07 11.15
CA ASN A 465 5.37 10.81 11.43
C ASN A 465 5.56 9.80 10.29
N GLY A 466 5.00 8.59 10.43
CA GLY A 466 5.22 7.53 9.44
C GLY A 466 6.71 7.17 9.31
N ASP A 467 7.22 7.17 8.08
CA ASP A 467 8.63 6.93 7.77
C ASP A 467 9.43 8.21 7.46
N GLU A 468 8.88 9.39 7.74
CA GLU A 468 9.51 10.68 7.51
C GLU A 468 10.78 10.88 8.34
N THR A 469 11.86 11.31 7.69
CA THR A 469 13.13 11.64 8.36
C THR A 469 13.26 13.12 8.70
N GLY A 470 12.33 13.95 8.23
CA GLY A 470 12.11 15.35 8.63
C GLY A 470 10.61 15.69 8.61
N VAL A 471 10.20 16.85 9.12
CA VAL A 471 8.77 17.25 9.11
C VAL A 471 8.25 17.31 7.66
N ASP A 472 7.24 16.52 7.32
CA ASP A 472 6.62 16.40 5.99
C ASP A 472 7.54 15.89 4.86
N CYS A 473 8.67 15.25 5.17
CA CYS A 473 9.65 14.85 4.15
C CYS A 473 10.58 13.71 4.55
N GLY A 474 11.24 13.12 3.56
CA GLY A 474 12.17 12.03 3.70
C GLY A 474 11.49 10.68 3.95
N GLY A 475 12.29 9.65 4.17
CA GLY A 475 11.80 8.28 4.21
C GLY A 475 11.68 7.65 2.81
N ALA A 476 11.07 6.46 2.76
CA ALA A 476 10.80 5.76 1.53
C ALA A 476 9.54 6.27 0.81
N THR A 477 8.60 6.87 1.56
CA THR A 477 7.28 7.25 1.04
C THR A 477 7.17 8.72 0.64
N CYS A 478 7.84 9.64 1.34
CA CYS A 478 7.81 11.07 1.04
C CYS A 478 8.98 11.52 0.15
N LEU A 479 8.86 12.73 -0.43
CA LEU A 479 9.94 13.34 -1.20
C LEU A 479 11.11 13.70 -0.26
N LEU A 480 12.32 13.72 -0.81
CA LEU A 480 13.52 14.18 -0.08
C LEU A 480 13.30 15.57 0.53
N CYS A 481 13.88 15.77 1.71
CA CYS A 481 13.77 16.98 2.51
C CYS A 481 14.46 18.20 1.88
N PRO A 482 13.73 19.30 1.62
CA PRO A 482 14.31 20.56 1.16
C PRO A 482 14.52 21.51 2.36
N GLY A 483 15.76 21.66 2.82
CA GLY A 483 16.10 22.63 3.87
C GLY A 483 15.51 22.33 5.26
N THR A 484 14.91 21.16 5.48
CA THR A 484 14.28 20.74 6.74
C THR A 484 15.26 19.94 7.62
N ALA A 485 14.94 19.85 8.91
CA ALA A 485 15.76 19.12 9.87
C ALA A 485 15.71 17.61 9.61
N THR A 486 16.86 17.01 9.32
CA THR A 486 17.05 15.56 9.20
C THR A 486 18.51 15.22 9.49
N ASP A 487 18.78 14.02 9.99
CA ASP A 487 20.12 13.53 10.35
C ASP A 487 20.73 12.59 9.31
N ASP A 488 19.99 12.25 8.25
CA ASP A 488 20.43 11.40 7.16
C ASP A 488 20.69 12.23 5.88
N PRO A 489 21.96 12.36 5.42
CA PRO A 489 22.28 13.06 4.19
C PRO A 489 21.58 12.51 2.96
N GLU A 490 21.33 11.20 2.87
CA GLU A 490 20.65 10.61 1.70
C GLU A 490 19.19 11.05 1.58
N GLN A 491 18.63 11.63 2.64
CA GLN A 491 17.25 12.11 2.70
C GLN A 491 17.12 13.58 2.34
N CYS A 492 18.22 14.30 2.12
CA CYS A 492 18.21 15.69 1.66
C CYS A 492 18.19 15.76 0.14
N VAL A 493 17.45 16.73 -0.43
CA VAL A 493 17.52 17.03 -1.87
C VAL A 493 18.96 17.35 -2.29
N THR A 494 19.73 17.96 -1.39
CA THR A 494 21.13 18.32 -1.58
C THR A 494 22.13 17.22 -1.22
N HIS A 495 21.64 16.07 -0.76
CA HIS A 495 22.47 14.98 -0.22
C HIS A 495 23.42 15.41 0.93
N THR A 496 23.17 16.57 1.56
CA THR A 496 24.08 17.20 2.52
C THR A 496 23.33 17.72 3.73
N VAL A 497 23.81 17.37 4.93
CA VAL A 497 23.27 17.84 6.23
C VAL A 497 24.32 18.69 6.94
N VAL A 498 23.94 19.90 7.36
CA VAL A 498 24.74 20.81 8.18
C VAL A 498 23.97 21.12 9.46
N ASP A 499 24.58 20.86 10.62
CA ASP A 499 23.97 21.06 11.94
C ASP A 499 22.59 20.40 12.12
N GLY A 500 22.34 19.27 11.43
CA GLY A 500 21.09 18.51 11.51
C GLY A 500 19.96 19.06 10.64
N VAL A 501 20.28 19.90 9.65
CA VAL A 501 19.35 20.46 8.66
C VAL A 501 19.91 20.25 7.26
N CYS A 502 19.05 19.94 6.29
CA CYS A 502 19.48 19.91 4.89
C CYS A 502 20.05 21.27 4.49
N ALA A 503 21.26 21.26 3.94
CA ALA A 503 21.87 22.47 3.41
C ALA A 503 21.08 22.94 2.18
N GLU A 504 20.92 24.26 2.01
CA GLU A 504 20.46 24.83 0.75
C GLU A 504 21.57 24.66 -0.30
N PRO A 505 21.23 24.30 -1.55
CA PRO A 505 22.22 24.08 -2.59
C PRO A 505 23.03 25.34 -2.84
N SER A 506 24.34 25.19 -3.02
CA SER A 506 25.27 26.30 -3.15
C SER A 506 26.29 26.04 -4.24
N CYS A 507 26.34 26.93 -5.22
CA CYS A 507 27.35 26.93 -6.29
C CYS A 507 28.80 27.22 -5.83
N THR A 508 29.16 26.98 -4.56
CA THR A 508 30.50 27.27 -4.01
C THR A 508 30.93 26.37 -2.85
N ASP A 509 30.18 25.31 -2.54
CA ASP A 509 30.43 24.46 -1.37
C ASP A 509 31.25 23.18 -1.66
N GLY A 510 31.61 22.99 -2.93
CA GLY A 510 32.44 21.91 -3.43
C GLY A 510 31.69 20.60 -3.67
N GLN A 511 30.37 20.61 -3.53
CA GLN A 511 29.51 19.45 -3.74
C GLN A 511 28.75 19.58 -5.06
N ARG A 512 28.16 18.48 -5.51
CA ARG A 512 27.20 18.50 -6.63
C ARG A 512 25.82 18.32 -6.04
N ASP A 513 25.07 19.39 -5.90
CA ASP A 513 23.75 19.38 -5.29
C ASP A 513 22.73 20.29 -6.01
N GLY A 514 21.44 20.22 -5.66
CA GLY A 514 20.41 20.95 -6.40
C GLY A 514 20.26 20.50 -7.87
N ASP A 515 20.27 21.45 -8.82
CA ASP A 515 20.21 21.18 -10.27
C ASP A 515 21.58 21.23 -10.96
N GLU A 516 22.67 21.18 -10.18
CA GLU A 516 24.04 21.17 -10.67
C GLU A 516 24.38 19.89 -11.47
N THR A 517 25.08 20.06 -12.58
CA THR A 517 25.55 18.94 -13.40
C THR A 517 26.99 18.54 -13.08
N GLY A 518 27.80 19.45 -12.55
CA GLY A 518 29.10 19.18 -11.91
C GLY A 518 29.19 19.82 -10.53
N PRO A 519 30.23 19.53 -9.72
CA PRO A 519 30.35 20.17 -8.41
C PRO A 519 30.43 21.69 -8.54
N ASP A 520 29.54 22.43 -7.88
CA ASP A 520 29.39 23.89 -7.91
C ASP A 520 29.08 24.50 -9.30
N CYS A 521 28.62 23.72 -10.30
CA CYS A 521 28.45 24.22 -11.67
C CYS A 521 27.34 23.53 -12.48
N GLY A 522 26.83 24.24 -13.50
CA GLY A 522 25.75 23.79 -14.38
C GLY A 522 24.35 23.97 -13.78
N GLY A 523 23.30 23.75 -14.58
CA GLY A 523 21.93 24.01 -14.15
C GLY A 523 21.67 25.49 -13.84
N SER A 524 21.33 25.79 -12.58
CA SER A 524 21.14 27.17 -12.09
C SER A 524 22.44 27.89 -11.70
N CYS A 525 23.55 27.17 -11.64
CA CYS A 525 24.89 27.69 -11.35
C CYS A 525 25.62 28.15 -12.61
N ASP A 526 26.82 28.73 -12.42
CA ASP A 526 27.69 29.09 -13.54
C ASP A 526 28.04 27.83 -14.37
N PRO A 527 28.16 27.93 -15.71
CA PRO A 527 28.48 26.77 -16.55
C PRO A 527 29.80 26.11 -16.17
N CYS A 528 29.85 24.80 -16.25
CA CYS A 528 30.99 23.96 -15.93
C CYS A 528 32.15 24.12 -16.92
N ASP A 529 33.37 24.11 -16.39
CA ASP A 529 34.60 24.03 -17.19
C ASP A 529 34.72 22.67 -17.92
N PRO A 530 35.51 22.60 -19.01
CA PRO A 530 35.80 21.35 -19.71
C PRO A 530 36.30 20.23 -18.78
N GLY A 531 35.77 19.03 -18.97
CA GLY A 531 36.09 17.84 -18.19
C GLY A 531 35.15 17.57 -17.00
N LEU A 532 34.23 18.49 -16.68
CA LEU A 532 33.18 18.29 -15.68
C LEU A 532 31.90 17.71 -16.31
N PRO A 533 31.03 17.06 -15.52
CA PRO A 533 29.82 16.45 -16.05
C PRO A 533 28.80 17.50 -16.50
N CYS A 534 27.97 17.12 -17.48
CA CYS A 534 26.91 17.96 -18.06
C CYS A 534 25.73 17.10 -18.52
N ASP A 535 24.52 17.68 -18.57
CA ASP A 535 23.32 17.05 -19.13
C ASP A 535 22.89 17.71 -20.47
N GLY A 536 23.38 18.91 -20.75
CA GLY A 536 23.18 19.60 -22.02
C GLY A 536 24.23 20.67 -22.30
N ALA A 537 24.23 21.20 -23.52
CA ALA A 537 25.19 22.22 -23.97
C ALA A 537 25.26 23.44 -23.03
N VAL A 538 24.12 23.90 -22.50
CA VAL A 538 24.07 25.07 -21.61
C VAL A 538 24.83 24.89 -20.30
N ASP A 539 25.03 23.65 -19.87
CA ASP A 539 25.78 23.33 -18.66
C ASP A 539 27.28 23.56 -18.80
N CYS A 540 27.78 23.68 -20.03
CA CYS A 540 29.21 23.83 -20.29
C CYS A 540 29.55 25.26 -20.68
N ALA A 541 30.63 25.80 -20.12
CA ALA A 541 31.18 27.09 -20.54
C ALA A 541 31.55 27.11 -22.03
N THR A 542 31.87 25.93 -22.59
CA THR A 542 32.15 25.73 -24.01
C THR A 542 30.90 25.53 -24.85
N LEU A 543 29.69 25.43 -24.28
CA LEU A 543 28.47 25.04 -24.99
C LEU A 543 28.55 23.66 -25.70
N VAL A 544 29.57 22.86 -25.41
CA VAL A 544 29.77 21.51 -25.98
C VAL A 544 29.68 20.49 -24.86
N CYS A 545 28.48 19.92 -24.69
CA CYS A 545 28.30 18.73 -23.88
C CYS A 545 28.43 17.51 -24.80
N GLY A 546 29.41 16.64 -24.53
CA GLY A 546 29.62 15.37 -25.23
C GLY A 546 28.54 14.34 -24.89
N GLU A 547 28.92 13.13 -24.49
CA GLU A 547 27.92 12.16 -24.00
C GLU A 547 27.40 12.51 -22.60
N THR A 548 28.27 12.92 -21.67
CA THR A 548 27.90 13.37 -20.30
C THR A 548 28.97 14.30 -19.68
N VAL A 549 29.86 14.85 -20.48
CA VAL A 549 31.04 15.62 -20.01
C VAL A 549 31.25 16.82 -20.93
N CYS A 550 31.56 17.98 -20.34
CA CYS A 550 31.92 19.18 -21.09
C CYS A 550 33.21 18.94 -21.86
N GLU A 551 33.18 19.11 -23.17
CA GLU A 551 34.35 19.01 -24.03
C GLU A 551 34.90 20.40 -24.34
N ASP A 552 36.13 20.44 -24.86
CA ASP A 552 36.72 21.68 -25.37
C ASP A 552 35.85 22.27 -26.51
N ALA A 553 35.79 23.61 -26.56
CA ALA A 553 35.11 24.34 -27.63
C ALA A 553 35.71 24.01 -29.00
N ARG A 554 34.88 24.01 -30.06
CA ARG A 554 35.29 23.63 -31.40
C ARG A 554 35.21 24.81 -32.35
N CYS A 555 36.30 25.08 -33.06
CA CYS A 555 36.41 26.16 -34.04
C CYS A 555 35.62 25.95 -35.35
N ASP A 556 34.59 25.11 -35.36
CA ASP A 556 33.80 24.75 -36.53
C ASP A 556 32.37 24.26 -36.20
N ASP A 557 31.86 24.61 -35.02
CA ASP A 557 30.55 24.16 -34.53
C ASP A 557 29.40 25.17 -34.75
N GLY A 558 29.71 26.35 -35.27
CA GLY A 558 28.73 27.40 -35.58
C GLY A 558 28.31 28.23 -34.38
N GLN A 559 28.97 28.08 -33.23
CA GLN A 559 28.73 28.84 -32.01
C GLN A 559 29.88 29.81 -31.75
N GLN A 560 29.67 30.79 -30.87
CA GLN A 560 30.75 31.61 -30.31
C GLN A 560 30.92 31.20 -28.85
N ASN A 561 31.89 30.33 -28.58
CA ASN A 561 32.09 29.70 -27.26
C ASN A 561 33.60 29.61 -26.91
N GLY A 562 33.92 29.26 -25.67
CA GLY A 562 35.32 29.21 -25.23
C GLY A 562 36.02 30.58 -25.28
N ASP A 563 37.20 30.65 -25.90
CA ASP A 563 37.99 31.88 -26.06
C ASP A 563 37.83 32.56 -27.43
N GLU A 564 36.81 32.17 -28.20
CA GLU A 564 36.50 32.72 -29.52
C GLU A 564 36.07 34.19 -29.49
N ALA A 565 36.64 34.99 -30.38
CA ALA A 565 36.31 36.40 -30.53
C ALA A 565 35.10 36.64 -31.45
N GLY A 566 34.85 35.73 -32.39
CA GLY A 566 33.62 35.63 -33.18
C GLY A 566 33.23 34.16 -33.38
N VAL A 567 32.05 33.90 -33.94
CA VAL A 567 31.56 32.52 -34.20
C VAL A 567 32.63 31.72 -34.97
N ASP A 568 33.15 30.65 -34.37
CA ASP A 568 34.20 29.76 -34.89
C ASP A 568 35.57 30.43 -35.19
N CYS A 569 35.88 31.59 -34.61
CA CYS A 569 37.14 32.31 -34.92
C CYS A 569 37.70 33.18 -33.78
N GLY A 570 39.01 33.41 -33.80
CA GLY A 570 39.74 34.17 -32.77
C GLY A 570 40.11 33.33 -31.54
N GLY A 571 40.92 33.89 -30.64
CA GLY A 571 41.44 33.16 -29.48
C GLY A 571 42.33 32.00 -29.89
N SER A 572 41.97 30.78 -29.46
CA SER A 572 42.62 29.52 -29.83
C SER A 572 42.28 29.05 -31.26
N CYS A 573 41.27 29.65 -31.89
CA CYS A 573 40.83 29.36 -33.25
C CYS A 573 41.56 30.20 -34.31
N LEU A 574 41.25 29.93 -35.58
CA LEU A 574 41.79 30.71 -36.70
C LEU A 574 41.35 32.18 -36.60
N ALA A 575 42.21 33.10 -37.06
CA ALA A 575 41.90 34.52 -37.08
C ALA A 575 40.62 34.81 -37.89
N CYS A 576 39.81 35.75 -37.40
CA CYS A 576 38.50 36.06 -37.96
C CYS A 576 38.57 36.75 -39.33
N THR A 577 37.56 36.49 -40.17
CA THR A 577 37.36 37.17 -41.46
C THR A 577 35.90 37.56 -41.65
N GLY A 578 35.62 38.84 -41.96
CA GLY A 578 34.26 39.31 -42.24
C GLY A 578 33.30 39.34 -41.04
N THR A 579 33.72 38.93 -39.84
CA THR A 579 32.90 38.99 -38.63
C THR A 579 32.98 40.36 -37.96
N PRO A 580 31.94 40.79 -37.23
CA PRO A 580 32.02 41.95 -36.37
C PRO A 580 33.12 41.77 -35.32
N GLU A 581 34.06 42.70 -35.24
CA GLU A 581 35.21 42.64 -34.34
C GLU A 581 35.67 44.07 -34.01
N THR A 582 36.27 44.24 -32.83
CA THR A 582 36.77 45.53 -32.35
C THR A 582 38.26 45.53 -32.04
N ASP A 583 38.90 44.37 -31.90
CA ASP A 583 40.36 44.23 -31.81
C ASP A 583 40.97 43.83 -33.17
N PRO A 584 41.77 44.72 -33.81
CA PRO A 584 42.40 44.42 -35.08
C PRO A 584 43.27 43.15 -35.06
N ASN A 585 43.85 42.79 -33.90
CA ASN A 585 44.73 41.62 -33.81
C ASN A 585 44.02 40.28 -33.97
N VAL A 586 42.69 40.27 -33.85
CA VAL A 586 41.84 39.10 -34.07
C VAL A 586 41.58 38.88 -35.56
N CYS A 587 41.62 39.95 -36.37
CA CYS A 587 41.37 39.87 -37.81
C CYS A 587 42.59 39.34 -38.56
N ALA A 588 42.38 38.39 -39.47
CA ALA A 588 43.47 37.88 -40.32
C ALA A 588 44.15 38.97 -41.17
N SER A 589 43.43 40.07 -41.47
CA SER A 589 43.94 41.24 -42.19
C SER A 589 44.53 42.32 -41.29
N HIS A 590 44.33 42.25 -39.97
CA HIS A 590 44.54 43.37 -39.04
C HIS A 590 43.75 44.65 -39.36
N VAL A 591 42.66 44.55 -40.13
CA VAL A 591 41.84 45.71 -40.53
C VAL A 591 40.41 45.56 -40.05
N ILE A 592 39.91 46.58 -39.35
CA ILE A 592 38.52 46.71 -38.94
C ILE A 592 37.89 47.90 -39.66
N VAL A 593 36.80 47.64 -40.39
CA VAL A 593 35.98 48.69 -41.03
C VAL A 593 34.54 48.55 -40.56
N ASN A 594 33.97 49.62 -40.03
CA ASN A 594 32.61 49.64 -39.45
C ASN A 594 32.39 48.54 -38.38
N GLY A 595 33.44 48.22 -37.62
CA GLY A 595 33.38 47.22 -36.56
C GLY A 595 33.33 45.78 -37.08
N ALA A 596 33.90 45.48 -38.25
CA ALA A 596 34.07 44.12 -38.76
C ALA A 596 35.41 43.94 -39.49
N CYS A 597 35.94 42.72 -39.49
CA CYS A 597 37.17 42.38 -40.21
C CYS A 597 37.00 42.60 -41.73
N ALA A 598 37.82 43.46 -42.31
CA ALA A 598 37.76 43.83 -43.72
C ALA A 598 39.05 43.41 -44.46
N PRO A 599 39.02 43.23 -45.80
CA PRO A 599 40.24 43.00 -46.56
C PRO A 599 41.23 44.18 -46.42
N PRO A 600 42.55 43.91 -46.50
CA PRO A 600 43.59 44.94 -46.38
C PRO A 600 43.46 46.01 -47.47
N ARG A 601 43.86 47.26 -47.17
CA ARG A 601 43.74 48.40 -48.08
C ARG A 601 45.04 49.17 -48.20
N CYS A 602 45.40 49.52 -49.43
CA CYS A 602 46.59 50.30 -49.78
C CYS A 602 46.51 51.80 -49.43
N ASP A 603 45.67 52.19 -48.46
CA ASP A 603 45.42 53.58 -48.08
C ASP A 603 44.88 53.73 -46.65
N ASP A 604 45.13 52.74 -45.78
CA ASP A 604 44.57 52.68 -44.42
C ASP A 604 45.57 53.01 -43.30
N GLY A 605 46.83 53.27 -43.64
CA GLY A 605 47.86 53.64 -42.68
C GLY A 605 48.32 52.46 -41.83
N GLN A 606 48.24 51.22 -42.30
CA GLN A 606 48.75 50.05 -41.58
C GLN A 606 49.58 49.16 -42.51
N LEU A 607 50.72 48.66 -42.05
CA LEU A 607 51.50 47.67 -42.81
C LEU A 607 50.83 46.29 -42.70
N ASN A 608 49.92 45.99 -43.62
CA ASN A 608 49.15 44.75 -43.61
C ASN A 608 48.98 44.16 -45.03
N GLY A 609 48.40 42.96 -45.13
CA GLY A 609 48.29 42.26 -46.41
C GLY A 609 49.66 41.91 -47.01
N PHE A 610 49.88 42.24 -48.28
CA PHE A 610 51.15 42.01 -48.98
C PHE A 610 51.96 43.30 -49.18
N GLU A 611 51.67 44.36 -48.43
CA GLU A 611 52.43 45.60 -48.45
C GLU A 611 53.84 45.40 -47.89
N THR A 612 54.82 46.01 -48.54
CA THR A 612 56.21 45.99 -48.06
C THR A 612 56.56 47.28 -47.31
N GLY A 613 55.85 48.37 -47.57
CA GLY A 613 55.84 49.61 -46.80
C GLY A 613 54.39 50.00 -46.46
N GLN A 614 54.18 50.82 -45.42
CA GLN A 614 52.82 51.24 -45.01
C GLN A 614 52.07 51.84 -46.21
N ASP A 615 50.97 51.20 -46.63
CA ASP A 615 50.15 51.55 -47.80
C ASP A 615 50.84 51.43 -49.18
N CYS A 616 51.97 50.72 -49.29
CA CYS A 616 52.72 50.62 -50.56
C CYS A 616 53.52 49.32 -50.71
N GLY A 617 53.85 48.98 -51.96
CA GLY A 617 54.61 47.78 -52.32
C GLY A 617 53.79 46.49 -52.37
N GLY A 618 54.36 45.42 -52.94
CA GLY A 618 53.71 44.14 -53.17
C GLY A 618 52.44 44.23 -54.04
N THR A 619 51.26 44.01 -53.44
CA THR A 619 49.97 44.14 -54.16
C THR A 619 49.49 45.58 -54.30
N CYS A 620 50.14 46.52 -53.62
CA CYS A 620 49.82 47.94 -53.63
C CYS A 620 50.68 48.73 -54.63
N GLY A 621 50.42 50.03 -54.78
CA GLY A 621 51.24 50.90 -55.61
C GLY A 621 52.69 50.97 -55.09
N PRO A 622 53.68 51.26 -55.96
CA PRO A 622 55.08 51.31 -55.54
C PRO A 622 55.32 52.44 -54.52
N CYS A 623 56.19 52.16 -53.56
CA CYS A 623 56.67 52.99 -52.49
C CYS A 623 57.64 54.10 -52.95
N GLU A 624 57.54 55.28 -52.32
CA GLU A 624 58.50 56.37 -52.48
C GLU A 624 59.84 56.06 -51.79
N VAL A 625 60.90 56.79 -52.17
CA VAL A 625 62.25 56.67 -51.58
C VAL A 625 62.19 56.78 -50.05
N GLY A 626 62.88 55.87 -49.37
CA GLY A 626 62.97 55.78 -47.92
C GLY A 626 61.96 54.84 -47.27
N ASN A 627 60.91 54.42 -48.00
CA ASN A 627 59.96 53.43 -47.50
C ASN A 627 60.51 52.00 -47.64
N PRO A 628 60.06 51.04 -46.81
CA PRO A 628 60.55 49.68 -46.89
C PRO A 628 60.04 48.95 -48.14
N CYS A 629 60.84 48.01 -48.61
CA CYS A 629 60.59 47.21 -49.82
C CYS A 629 61.22 45.83 -49.68
N ASP A 630 60.69 44.83 -50.39
CA ASP A 630 61.29 43.50 -50.48
C ASP A 630 61.92 43.25 -51.85
N ILE A 631 61.32 43.80 -52.91
CA ILE A 631 61.79 43.70 -54.29
C ILE A 631 61.85 45.06 -54.96
N ASP A 632 62.69 45.16 -55.99
CA ASP A 632 62.87 46.37 -56.78
C ASP A 632 61.54 46.93 -57.32
N ALA A 633 60.58 46.07 -57.70
CA ALA A 633 59.27 46.49 -58.19
C ALA A 633 58.41 47.22 -57.16
N ASP A 634 58.71 47.08 -55.86
CA ASP A 634 58.01 47.78 -54.79
C ASP A 634 58.36 49.27 -54.77
N CYS A 635 59.41 49.71 -55.46
CA CYS A 635 59.90 51.09 -55.40
C CYS A 635 59.56 51.87 -56.67
N VAL A 636 59.18 53.14 -56.52
CA VAL A 636 59.00 54.05 -57.67
C VAL A 636 60.28 54.17 -58.48
N THR A 637 61.44 54.16 -57.80
CA THR A 637 62.78 54.19 -58.41
C THR A 637 63.19 52.88 -59.04
N ARG A 638 62.46 51.79 -58.76
CA ARG A 638 62.85 50.41 -59.03
C ARG A 638 64.13 49.94 -58.33
N VAL A 639 64.54 50.59 -57.25
CA VAL A 639 65.72 50.21 -56.48
C VAL A 639 65.35 49.92 -55.05
N CYS A 640 65.30 48.64 -54.71
CA CYS A 640 65.18 48.17 -53.34
C CYS A 640 66.56 47.75 -52.81
N ALA A 641 67.11 48.58 -51.93
CA ALA A 641 68.46 48.38 -51.41
C ALA A 641 68.48 48.46 -49.88
N LEU A 642 68.99 47.37 -49.27
CA LEU A 642 69.01 47.17 -47.81
C LEU A 642 67.61 47.22 -47.17
N GLY A 643 66.59 46.76 -47.91
CA GLY A 643 65.19 46.72 -47.45
C GLY A 643 64.45 48.06 -47.54
N PHE A 644 65.02 49.06 -48.22
CA PHE A 644 64.38 50.38 -48.41
C PHE A 644 64.52 50.86 -49.86
N CYS A 645 63.51 51.57 -50.34
CA CYS A 645 63.55 52.22 -51.64
C CYS A 645 64.60 53.33 -51.63
N ARG A 646 65.51 53.31 -52.59
CA ARG A 646 66.60 54.30 -52.69
C ARG A 646 66.55 55.06 -54.00
N GLU A 647 67.15 56.25 -54.00
CA GLU A 647 67.54 56.88 -55.26
C GLU A 647 68.63 56.02 -55.91
N PRO A 648 68.54 55.79 -57.22
CA PRO A 648 69.60 55.11 -57.96
C PRO A 648 70.91 55.94 -57.93
N SER A 649 72.07 55.28 -57.98
CA SER A 649 73.37 55.93 -57.76
C SER A 649 74.50 55.27 -58.55
N CYS A 650 75.41 56.11 -59.10
CA CYS A 650 76.59 55.71 -59.87
C CYS A 650 77.68 54.92 -59.11
N ASP A 651 77.40 54.35 -57.94
CA ASP A 651 78.38 53.67 -57.07
C ASP A 651 77.68 52.60 -56.17
N ASP A 652 76.49 52.12 -56.55
CA ASP A 652 75.65 51.25 -55.72
C ASP A 652 75.65 49.76 -56.13
N GLY A 653 76.44 49.41 -57.15
CA GLY A 653 76.65 48.05 -57.63
C GLY A 653 75.52 47.55 -58.54
N ARG A 654 74.67 48.43 -59.06
CA ARG A 654 73.58 48.09 -59.98
C ARG A 654 73.79 48.74 -61.35
N LEU A 655 72.95 48.34 -62.32
CA LEU A 655 72.86 48.97 -63.64
C LEU A 655 71.50 49.66 -63.69
N ASP A 656 71.46 50.94 -63.34
CA ASP A 656 70.25 51.75 -63.31
C ASP A 656 70.47 53.17 -63.87
N GLN A 657 69.46 54.05 -63.78
CA GLN A 657 69.47 55.36 -64.47
C GLN A 657 69.84 55.27 -65.96
N ASP A 658 70.78 56.11 -66.42
CA ASP A 658 71.36 56.15 -67.75
C ASP A 658 72.73 55.46 -67.83
N GLU A 659 73.07 54.65 -66.82
CA GLU A 659 74.29 53.86 -66.81
C GLU A 659 74.36 52.89 -67.99
N VAL A 660 75.56 52.72 -68.52
CA VAL A 660 75.84 51.79 -69.63
C VAL A 660 76.53 50.52 -69.11
N GLY A 661 77.26 50.62 -67.99
CA GLY A 661 77.79 49.52 -67.20
C GLY A 661 77.45 49.71 -65.71
N ILE A 662 77.61 48.66 -64.89
CA ILE A 662 77.34 48.75 -63.45
C ILE A 662 78.21 49.89 -62.86
N ASP A 663 77.56 50.90 -62.28
CA ASP A 663 78.19 52.10 -61.68
C ASP A 663 79.01 52.96 -62.66
N CYS A 664 78.80 52.88 -63.98
CA CYS A 664 79.57 53.66 -64.95
C CYS A 664 78.86 53.91 -66.30
N GLY A 665 79.31 54.95 -67.00
CA GLY A 665 78.77 55.35 -68.31
C GLY A 665 77.45 56.13 -68.20
N GLY A 666 76.99 56.68 -69.31
CA GLY A 666 75.88 57.62 -69.36
C GLY A 666 76.34 59.08 -69.25
N GLU A 667 75.37 60.00 -69.24
CA GLU A 667 75.64 61.44 -69.07
C GLU A 667 75.94 61.81 -67.61
N THR A 668 75.45 61.01 -66.66
CA THR A 668 75.51 61.34 -65.22
C THR A 668 76.66 60.67 -64.47
N CYS A 669 77.07 59.46 -64.85
CA CYS A 669 78.10 58.69 -64.16
C CYS A 669 79.49 58.83 -64.80
N LEU A 670 80.53 58.40 -64.07
CA LEU A 670 81.90 58.42 -64.59
C LEU A 670 82.04 57.41 -65.73
N ALA A 671 82.90 57.73 -66.70
CA ALA A 671 83.20 56.85 -67.82
C ALA A 671 83.72 55.49 -67.34
N CYS A 672 83.28 54.44 -68.02
CA CYS A 672 83.54 53.04 -67.75
C CYS A 672 85.02 52.64 -67.96
N THR A 673 85.47 51.64 -67.20
CA THR A 673 86.78 50.99 -67.38
C THR A 673 86.65 49.48 -67.31
N GLY A 674 87.14 48.75 -68.32
CA GLY A 674 87.06 47.29 -68.37
C GLY A 674 85.64 46.70 -68.44
N THR A 675 84.60 47.54 -68.58
CA THR A 675 83.20 47.14 -68.74
C THR A 675 82.79 47.08 -70.21
N PRO A 676 81.87 46.17 -70.59
CA PRO A 676 81.36 46.11 -71.95
C PRO A 676 80.58 47.37 -72.32
N VAL A 677 80.96 48.03 -73.41
CA VAL A 677 80.25 49.17 -73.97
C VAL A 677 80.38 49.17 -75.49
N ASP A 678 79.39 49.73 -76.18
CA ASP A 678 79.35 49.79 -77.64
C ASP A 678 79.82 51.13 -78.22
N ASP A 679 79.98 52.16 -77.38
CA ASP A 679 80.42 53.51 -77.76
C ASP A 679 81.74 53.88 -77.04
N PRO A 680 82.83 54.22 -77.76
CA PRO A 680 84.08 54.66 -77.15
C PRO A 680 83.99 55.92 -76.28
N THR A 681 82.97 56.76 -76.42
CA THR A 681 82.78 57.91 -75.53
C THR A 681 82.46 57.51 -74.09
N GLU A 682 81.94 56.30 -73.89
CA GLU A 682 81.61 55.76 -72.58
C GLU A 682 82.85 55.25 -71.84
N CYS A 683 84.00 55.12 -72.51
CA CYS A 683 85.24 54.61 -71.90
C CYS A 683 86.14 55.73 -71.41
N ALA A 684 86.69 55.58 -70.20
CA ALA A 684 87.67 56.53 -69.67
C ALA A 684 88.95 56.62 -70.54
N SER A 685 89.27 55.56 -71.29
CA SER A 685 90.35 55.50 -72.27
C SER A 685 90.00 56.12 -73.63
N GLY A 686 88.71 56.34 -73.91
CA GLY A 686 88.21 56.70 -75.23
C GLY A 686 88.26 55.56 -76.26
N THR A 687 88.57 54.32 -75.86
CA THR A 687 88.78 53.18 -76.78
C THR A 687 88.03 51.92 -76.34
N VAL A 688 87.46 51.20 -77.33
CA VAL A 688 86.77 49.92 -77.14
C VAL A 688 87.48 48.85 -77.95
N THR A 689 87.84 47.75 -77.30
CA THR A 689 88.37 46.55 -77.98
C THR A 689 87.48 45.36 -77.64
N ASP A 690 87.03 44.63 -78.66
CA ASP A 690 86.13 43.48 -78.51
C ASP A 690 84.86 43.75 -77.68
N GLY A 691 84.32 44.98 -77.79
CA GLY A 691 83.11 45.41 -77.08
C GLY A 691 83.32 45.75 -75.60
N VAL A 692 84.57 45.94 -75.15
CA VAL A 692 84.92 46.29 -73.77
C VAL A 692 85.85 47.51 -73.74
N CYS A 693 85.68 48.38 -72.75
CA CYS A 693 86.60 49.50 -72.53
C CYS A 693 88.03 49.00 -72.32
N ALA A 694 88.89 49.29 -73.30
CA ALA A 694 90.28 48.84 -73.32
C ALA A 694 91.16 49.80 -72.50
N ALA A 695 92.25 49.28 -71.93
CA ALA A 695 93.28 50.14 -71.37
C ALA A 695 93.97 50.93 -72.50
N PRO A 696 94.42 52.17 -72.25
CA PRO A 696 95.15 52.96 -73.24
C PRO A 696 96.43 52.24 -73.68
N THR A 697 96.71 52.21 -74.99
CA THR A 697 97.91 51.59 -75.56
C THR A 697 98.60 52.51 -76.56
N CYS A 698 99.93 52.43 -76.65
CA CYS A 698 100.75 53.26 -77.55
C CYS A 698 100.62 52.91 -79.06
N ASP A 699 99.55 52.24 -79.46
CA ASP A 699 99.29 51.77 -80.83
C ASP A 699 97.78 51.76 -81.14
N ASP A 700 96.98 52.65 -80.51
CA ASP A 700 95.52 52.73 -80.62
C ASP A 700 94.98 54.00 -81.32
N ASP A 701 95.86 54.79 -81.94
CA ASP A 701 95.57 56.03 -82.68
C ASP A 701 94.79 57.09 -81.84
N THR A 702 94.69 56.93 -80.52
CA THR A 702 93.86 57.78 -79.64
C THR A 702 94.73 58.47 -78.59
N VAL A 703 94.61 59.79 -78.44
CA VAL A 703 95.37 60.53 -77.40
C VAL A 703 94.80 60.23 -76.01
N ASN A 704 95.30 59.18 -75.37
CA ASN A 704 94.89 58.73 -74.04
C ASN A 704 96.13 58.39 -73.19
N GLY A 705 95.99 57.81 -71.99
CA GLY A 705 97.13 57.27 -71.23
C GLY A 705 98.24 58.24 -70.79
N GLY A 706 98.10 59.54 -71.01
CA GLY A 706 99.15 60.55 -70.79
C GLY A 706 100.00 60.86 -72.03
N GLU A 707 99.59 60.40 -73.21
CA GLU A 707 100.17 60.73 -74.50
C GLU A 707 100.00 62.22 -74.84
N THR A 708 100.95 62.77 -75.61
CA THR A 708 100.89 64.17 -76.06
C THR A 708 100.49 64.34 -77.53
N GLY A 709 100.43 63.22 -78.26
CA GLY A 709 99.86 63.09 -79.61
C GLY A 709 99.47 61.62 -79.83
N PRO A 710 98.71 61.29 -80.90
CA PRO A 710 98.25 59.92 -81.14
C PRO A 710 99.43 58.95 -81.20
N ASP A 711 99.44 57.95 -80.32
CA ASP A 711 100.48 56.92 -80.19
C ASP A 711 101.90 57.46 -79.94
N CYS A 712 102.03 58.71 -79.45
CA CYS A 712 103.34 59.33 -79.26
C CYS A 712 103.45 60.32 -78.09
N GLY A 713 104.65 60.30 -77.50
CA GLY A 713 105.03 61.17 -76.39
C GLY A 713 104.41 60.76 -75.05
N GLY A 714 104.91 61.36 -73.97
CA GLY A 714 104.55 60.93 -72.61
C GLY A 714 105.15 59.55 -72.28
N PRO A 715 104.36 58.57 -71.83
CA PRO A 715 104.83 57.20 -71.53
C PRO A 715 105.12 56.36 -72.78
N CYS A 716 104.66 56.80 -73.96
CA CYS A 716 104.91 56.14 -75.24
C CYS A 716 106.19 56.63 -75.89
N ALA A 717 106.81 55.77 -76.70
CA ALA A 717 108.05 56.11 -77.42
C ALA A 717 107.82 57.34 -78.33
N PRO A 718 108.85 58.17 -78.54
CA PRO A 718 108.74 59.38 -79.36
C PRO A 718 108.54 59.11 -80.86
#